data_AF-A0A1W2FG86-F1
#
_entry.id   AF-A0A1W2FG86-F1
#
_cell.length_a   1.000
_cell.length_b   1.000
_cell.length_c   1.000
_cell.angle_alpha   90.00
_cell.angle_beta   90.00
_cell.angle_gamma   90.00
#
_symmetry.space_group_name_H-M   'P 1'
#
loop_
_entity.id
_entity.type
_entity.pdbx_description
1 polymer ?
#
loop_
_entity_poly.entity_id
_entity_poly.type
_entity_poly.pdbx_seq_one_letter_code
_entity_poly.pdbx_strand_id
1 'polypeptide(L)'
;MQTRAPHVVGRDREVTAITGALAHTREARGGSVFVTGEAGIGKSRLARYAAGQAYDEGMRVLKGRGTTIGPMVPFRPIAEALLGLFRGEPPDDSALGPYKPVLGTLIPEWHDHRSTKESVVVLAEAVLRLLASVARKTPCLLVLEDLHEADAETLAVVEYLADNLEDQPVLLLATIRTEPGHALELVHRMVQRGSGRLVELHRLSQDEVGQMTAACLDSALVPAELVDRLWTDSAGNPFVIEELLHGMVSGGLLVAGVDGWQVLGELKLPVPAAFVRSVAHRTDRLGPQGREVLSIAAVLGHRFPLSVVQKVTGIDDRELLSHLHAGVAAQLVTPDEPAPDWYAFRHPLTADALLAQLTPAERVDLSSRTADAAEDLHPGLPGDWCPLVAKLRFDAGSRTQAGLLFAEAGRRALSGGAAESAVTLLDRAQSLLTDDAVARAEVLDTLLPALAETGDFERAFALDVNDLHGLDASLRAKLHTRLSRVAYLAGWFTEGVEQVRIARTLLGPDAPDELAAQLDVNSAYLTLNIPSADRISSAAGLARQAALAADRARLPAVACEAWQLLGIIAREHDIDEANACFGKALALAGTHQMPIQHVYALVRLAGNEWLQHGSTASLGRTHAEACRAGAITVAHNVDAILALQSVLTGDHVVAAEEIERCLRTTTRLRFHALTRYLLMTKAVLAGHRGNRAETENAIGEFEAVAKNGAQEYPLCFGLARAFCALLEENHALAMTELDRALALESQNPTTFHLSGTHGMRVLLGVLDGRFGWSDYRTLTAASASGMRWNRQFTELARAVLLGRDSRCAEALEAFQRAQEAAEPYPLARHLGRRLVAQEAAEWGDPVSWLRSAEEYFHQATIPAVASACRGLLRQAGAPVQQRRNGTDQVPRQLRGHGVTVREFEVFVLLADRMGNKAIGTRLHISPRTVEKHVASLIAKTGQPDREALSAYAAALGR
;
A
#
# COMPACT_ATOMS: atom_id res chain seq x y z
N MET A 1 -41.08 -35.49 8.67
CA MET A 1 -40.16 -35.60 9.82
C MET A 1 -38.87 -34.88 9.49
N GLN A 2 -38.51 -33.87 10.28
CA GLN A 2 -37.29 -33.08 10.06
C GLN A 2 -36.26 -33.44 11.12
N THR A 3 -35.24 -34.24 10.85
CA THR A 3 -34.22 -34.53 11.89
C THR A 3 -33.33 -33.33 12.23
N ARG A 4 -33.69 -32.13 11.77
CA ARG A 4 -33.03 -30.85 12.02
C ARG A 4 -34.07 -29.80 12.37
N ALA A 5 -33.75 -28.93 13.32
CA ALA A 5 -34.64 -27.83 13.66
C ALA A 5 -34.78 -26.88 12.43
N PRO A 6 -35.97 -26.41 12.07
CA PRO A 6 -36.17 -25.50 10.93
C PRO A 6 -35.72 -24.05 11.21
N HIS A 7 -35.63 -23.65 12.47
CA HIS A 7 -35.22 -22.31 12.90
C HIS A 7 -34.03 -22.34 13.86
N VAL A 8 -33.51 -21.16 14.22
CA VAL A 8 -32.47 -21.02 15.24
C VAL A 8 -33.13 -21.06 16.62
N VAL A 9 -32.65 -21.92 17.52
CA VAL A 9 -33.23 -22.14 18.86
C VAL A 9 -32.23 -21.69 19.93
N GLY A 10 -32.71 -20.99 20.97
CA GLY A 10 -31.90 -20.59 22.12
C GLY A 10 -30.81 -19.56 21.82
N ARG A 11 -31.04 -18.66 20.85
CA ARG A 11 -30.05 -17.67 20.36
C ARG A 11 -30.57 -16.25 20.31
N ASP A 12 -31.57 -15.90 21.12
CA ASP A 12 -32.25 -14.59 21.02
C ASP A 12 -31.29 -13.40 21.21
N ARG A 13 -30.30 -13.53 22.10
CA ARG A 13 -29.29 -12.48 22.36
C ARG A 13 -28.35 -12.31 21.18
N GLU A 14 -27.87 -13.42 20.63
CA GLU A 14 -26.94 -13.43 19.50
C GLU A 14 -27.62 -12.98 18.21
N VAL A 15 -28.87 -13.39 17.99
CA VAL A 15 -29.74 -12.88 16.91
C VAL A 15 -29.92 -11.37 17.06
N THR A 16 -30.29 -10.87 18.24
CA THR A 16 -30.45 -9.43 18.49
C THR A 16 -29.17 -8.64 18.18
N ALA A 17 -28.00 -9.17 18.58
CA ALA A 17 -26.72 -8.53 18.31
C ALA A 17 -26.40 -8.44 16.81
N ILE A 18 -26.66 -9.51 16.05
CA ILE A 18 -26.43 -9.55 14.60
C ILE A 18 -27.43 -8.67 13.86
N THR A 19 -28.72 -8.73 14.20
CA THR A 19 -29.75 -7.87 13.59
C THR A 19 -29.46 -6.40 13.85
N GLY A 20 -28.99 -6.03 15.04
CA GLY A 20 -28.55 -4.66 15.34
C GLY A 20 -27.37 -4.21 14.46
N ALA A 21 -26.39 -5.09 14.21
CA ALA A 21 -25.26 -4.79 13.33
C ALA A 21 -25.69 -4.63 11.85
N LEU A 22 -26.63 -5.46 11.38
CA LEU A 22 -27.22 -5.33 10.05
C LEU A 22 -27.95 -3.99 9.89
N ALA A 23 -28.74 -3.59 10.90
CA ALA A 23 -29.44 -2.30 10.91
C ALA A 23 -28.47 -1.10 10.83
N HIS A 24 -27.41 -1.07 11.64
CA HIS A 24 -26.39 -0.01 11.58
C HIS A 24 -25.70 0.06 10.20
N THR A 25 -25.43 -1.10 9.60
CA THR A 25 -24.78 -1.18 8.28
C THR A 25 -25.63 -0.54 7.19
N ARG A 26 -26.96 -0.68 7.28
CA ARG A 26 -27.91 -0.01 6.39
C ARG A 26 -27.99 1.50 6.61
N GLU A 27 -27.61 1.98 7.79
CA GLU A 27 -27.44 3.41 8.12
C GLU A 27 -26.02 3.92 7.77
N ALA A 28 -25.28 3.20 6.92
CA ALA A 28 -23.91 3.51 6.49
C ALA A 28 -22.86 3.50 7.61
N ARG A 29 -23.11 2.72 8.68
CA ARG A 29 -22.14 2.44 9.74
C ARG A 29 -21.79 0.97 9.76
N GLY A 30 -20.65 0.62 9.19
CA GLY A 30 -20.19 -0.75 9.07
C GLY A 30 -19.56 -1.26 10.36
N GLY A 31 -18.94 -2.43 10.24
CA GLY A 31 -18.16 -3.01 11.33
C GLY A 31 -17.93 -4.50 11.15
N SER A 32 -17.45 -5.13 12.22
CA SER A 32 -17.11 -6.55 12.23
C SER A 32 -17.77 -7.27 13.41
N VAL A 33 -18.38 -8.42 13.14
CA VAL A 33 -18.93 -9.34 14.14
C VAL A 33 -18.24 -10.70 13.99
N PHE A 34 -17.64 -11.17 15.07
CA PHE A 34 -16.97 -12.46 15.14
C PHE A 34 -17.81 -13.41 15.99
N VAL A 35 -18.26 -14.51 15.40
CA VAL A 35 -19.04 -15.54 16.09
C VAL A 35 -18.11 -16.68 16.49
N THR A 36 -17.90 -16.84 17.80
CA THR A 36 -17.06 -17.90 18.36
C THR A 36 -17.88 -19.00 19.02
N GLY A 37 -17.35 -20.21 19.08
CA GLY A 37 -17.95 -21.33 19.80
C GLY A 37 -17.38 -22.68 19.37
N GLU A 38 -17.74 -23.73 20.10
CA GLU A 38 -17.26 -25.11 19.85
C GLU A 38 -17.72 -25.67 18.49
N ALA A 39 -17.11 -26.77 18.03
CA ALA A 39 -17.58 -27.50 16.86
C ALA A 39 -19.03 -27.98 17.05
N GLY A 40 -19.86 -27.84 16.02
CA GLY A 40 -21.27 -28.25 16.07
C GLY A 40 -22.22 -27.33 16.86
N ILE A 41 -21.71 -26.26 17.49
CA ILE A 41 -22.50 -25.37 18.38
C ILE A 41 -23.57 -24.51 17.66
N GLY A 42 -23.52 -24.43 16.33
CA GLY A 42 -24.48 -23.67 15.50
C GLY A 42 -23.96 -22.40 14.82
N LYS A 43 -22.64 -22.12 14.83
CA LYS A 43 -22.04 -20.93 14.19
C LYS A 43 -22.50 -20.71 12.74
N SER A 44 -22.35 -21.74 11.88
CA SER A 44 -22.77 -21.68 10.48
C SER A 44 -24.28 -21.53 10.31
N ARG A 45 -25.08 -22.05 11.24
CA ARG A 45 -26.54 -21.88 11.22
C ARG A 45 -26.92 -20.42 11.51
N LEU A 46 -26.24 -19.79 12.47
CA LEU A 46 -26.41 -18.37 12.77
C LEU A 46 -25.91 -17.47 11.63
N ALA A 47 -24.78 -17.80 10.99
CA ALA A 47 -24.30 -17.09 9.82
C ALA A 47 -25.27 -17.18 8.62
N ARG A 48 -25.87 -18.36 8.39
CA ARG A 48 -26.94 -18.52 7.39
C ARG A 48 -28.20 -17.72 7.73
N TYR A 49 -28.58 -17.65 9.01
CA TYR A 49 -29.69 -16.81 9.45
C TYR A 49 -29.42 -15.33 9.14
N ALA A 50 -28.21 -14.85 9.48
CA ALA A 50 -27.78 -13.48 9.18
C ALA A 50 -27.81 -13.18 7.67
N ALA A 51 -27.31 -14.12 6.84
CA ALA A 51 -27.37 -14.02 5.39
C ALA A 51 -28.81 -13.96 4.85
N GLY A 52 -29.72 -14.78 5.39
CA GLY A 52 -31.14 -14.74 5.02
C GLY A 52 -31.80 -13.41 5.37
N GLN A 53 -31.60 -12.92 6.60
CA GLN A 53 -32.12 -11.61 7.04
C GLN A 53 -31.55 -10.47 6.19
N ALA A 54 -30.25 -10.47 5.94
CA ALA A 54 -29.61 -9.47 5.08
C ALA A 54 -30.22 -9.47 3.68
N TYR A 55 -30.45 -10.64 3.09
CA TYR A 55 -31.10 -10.78 1.79
C TYR A 55 -32.55 -10.23 1.80
N ASP A 56 -33.34 -10.59 2.81
CA ASP A 56 -34.73 -10.12 2.97
C ASP A 56 -34.79 -8.59 3.17
N GLU A 57 -33.78 -8.01 3.81
CA GLU A 57 -33.63 -6.56 4.00
C GLU A 57 -32.99 -5.84 2.80
N GLY A 58 -32.77 -6.56 1.69
CA GLY A 58 -32.26 -5.99 0.43
C GLY A 58 -30.76 -5.72 0.42
N MET A 59 -29.98 -6.31 1.33
CA MET A 59 -28.52 -6.25 1.33
C MET A 59 -27.90 -7.24 0.35
N ARG A 60 -26.71 -6.94 -0.13
CA ARG A 60 -25.89 -7.90 -0.89
C ARG A 60 -25.17 -8.83 0.07
N VAL A 61 -25.28 -10.15 -0.16
CA VAL A 61 -24.59 -11.16 0.65
C VAL A 61 -23.45 -11.77 -0.15
N LEU A 62 -22.24 -11.62 0.35
CA LEU A 62 -21.03 -12.26 -0.17
C LEU A 62 -20.59 -13.31 0.82
N LYS A 63 -20.26 -14.51 0.34
CA LYS A 63 -19.93 -15.64 1.21
C LYS A 63 -18.73 -16.39 0.69
N GLY A 64 -17.75 -16.61 1.55
CA GLY A 64 -16.65 -17.52 1.31
C GLY A 64 -16.29 -18.32 2.55
N ARG A 65 -15.52 -19.40 2.36
CA ARG A 65 -15.20 -20.35 3.42
C ARG A 65 -13.74 -20.78 3.38
N GLY A 66 -13.14 -21.02 4.55
CA GLY A 66 -11.87 -21.75 4.65
C GLY A 66 -11.97 -23.14 4.01
N THR A 67 -10.98 -23.53 3.21
CA THR A 67 -10.94 -24.88 2.61
C THR A 67 -10.32 -25.89 3.58
N THR A 68 -10.71 -27.15 3.44
CA THR A 68 -10.12 -28.33 4.11
C THR A 68 -9.75 -29.42 3.10
N ILE A 69 -9.69 -29.06 1.82
CA ILE A 69 -9.11 -29.90 0.76
C ILE A 69 -7.65 -29.51 0.65
N GLY A 70 -6.76 -30.40 1.04
CA GLY A 70 -5.34 -30.10 1.01
C GLY A 70 -4.94 -28.94 1.94
N PRO A 71 -3.68 -28.50 1.88
CA PRO A 71 -3.18 -27.44 2.73
C PRO A 71 -3.65 -26.06 2.26
N MET A 72 -3.47 -25.10 3.18
CA MET A 72 -3.90 -23.71 3.10
C MET A 72 -3.61 -23.07 1.74
N VAL A 73 -4.67 -22.59 1.08
CA VAL A 73 -4.59 -21.80 -0.15
C VAL A 73 -4.78 -20.33 0.21
N PRO A 74 -3.83 -19.45 -0.12
CA PRO A 74 -3.87 -18.06 0.26
C PRO A 74 -5.12 -17.34 -0.21
N PHE A 75 -5.65 -16.43 0.63
CA PHE A 75 -6.80 -15.57 0.32
C PHE A 75 -8.11 -16.27 -0.05
N ARG A 76 -8.19 -17.60 0.09
CA ARG A 76 -9.29 -18.41 -0.46
C ARG A 76 -10.68 -17.95 -0.01
N PRO A 77 -10.96 -17.72 1.29
CA PRO A 77 -12.28 -17.29 1.73
C PRO A 77 -12.70 -15.95 1.10
N ILE A 78 -11.74 -15.06 0.88
CA ILE A 78 -12.00 -13.75 0.29
C ILE A 78 -12.24 -13.91 -1.22
N ALA A 79 -11.39 -14.65 -1.92
CA ALA A 79 -11.57 -14.92 -3.35
C ALA A 79 -12.94 -15.55 -3.64
N GLU A 80 -13.36 -16.57 -2.87
CA GLU A 80 -14.68 -17.18 -3.00
C GLU A 80 -15.83 -16.19 -2.77
N ALA A 81 -15.73 -15.35 -1.74
CA ALA A 81 -16.73 -14.34 -1.46
C ALA A 81 -16.85 -13.30 -2.59
N LEU A 82 -15.71 -12.86 -3.13
CA LEU A 82 -15.64 -11.88 -4.21
C LEU A 82 -16.12 -12.44 -5.56
N LEU A 83 -15.85 -13.71 -5.86
CA LEU A 83 -16.39 -14.38 -7.05
C LEU A 83 -17.93 -14.39 -7.06
N GLY A 84 -18.56 -14.35 -5.88
CA GLY A 84 -20.01 -14.15 -5.75
C GLY A 84 -20.54 -12.87 -6.41
N LEU A 85 -19.71 -11.83 -6.55
CA LEU A 85 -20.09 -10.57 -7.22
C LEU A 85 -20.34 -10.74 -8.72
N PHE A 86 -19.72 -11.74 -9.36
CA PHE A 86 -19.80 -11.97 -10.80
C PHE A 86 -20.91 -12.94 -11.20
N ARG A 87 -21.62 -13.53 -10.23
CA ARG A 87 -22.79 -14.38 -10.49
C ARG A 87 -24.07 -13.58 -10.78
N GLY A 88 -24.04 -12.26 -10.58
CA GLY A 88 -25.14 -11.32 -10.83
C GLY A 88 -24.73 -10.19 -11.79
N GLU A 89 -25.23 -8.97 -11.56
CA GLU A 89 -24.72 -7.78 -12.26
C GLU A 89 -23.30 -7.47 -11.75
N PRO A 90 -22.27 -7.46 -12.63
CA PRO A 90 -20.91 -7.21 -12.20
C PRO A 90 -20.77 -5.83 -11.55
N PRO A 91 -19.91 -5.69 -10.53
CA PRO A 91 -19.77 -4.44 -9.80
C PRO A 91 -19.25 -3.33 -10.72
N ASP A 92 -19.68 -2.09 -10.46
CA ASP A 92 -19.09 -0.92 -11.10
C ASP A 92 -17.65 -0.74 -10.58
N ASP A 93 -16.71 -1.06 -11.45
CA ASP A 93 -15.28 -1.07 -11.20
C ASP A 93 -14.60 0.26 -11.56
N SER A 94 -15.35 1.23 -12.10
CA SER A 94 -14.83 2.54 -12.51
C SER A 94 -14.17 3.30 -11.36
N ALA A 95 -14.65 3.08 -10.14
CA ALA A 95 -14.14 3.71 -8.93
C ALA A 95 -12.92 3.00 -8.30
N LEU A 96 -12.56 1.80 -8.78
CA LEU A 96 -11.39 1.06 -8.27
C LEU A 96 -10.08 1.67 -8.77
N GLY A 97 -10.11 2.30 -9.94
CA GLY A 97 -8.95 2.93 -10.56
C GLY A 97 -7.73 2.01 -10.51
N PRO A 98 -6.64 2.40 -9.82
CA PRO A 98 -5.39 1.64 -9.81
C PRO A 98 -5.43 0.35 -8.98
N TYR A 99 -6.48 0.13 -8.19
CA TYR A 99 -6.62 -1.06 -7.35
C TYR A 99 -7.28 -2.25 -8.07
N LYS A 100 -7.88 -2.02 -9.25
CA LYS A 100 -8.49 -3.10 -10.04
C LYS A 100 -7.45 -4.17 -10.46
N PRO A 101 -6.27 -3.82 -11.02
CA PRO A 101 -5.26 -4.83 -11.36
C PRO A 101 -4.79 -5.63 -10.13
N VAL A 102 -4.66 -4.99 -8.96
CA VAL A 102 -4.26 -5.64 -7.70
C VAL A 102 -5.23 -6.78 -7.32
N LEU A 103 -6.53 -6.57 -7.56
CA LEU A 103 -7.58 -7.57 -7.30
C LEU A 103 -7.54 -8.77 -8.26
N GLY A 104 -6.76 -8.71 -9.34
CA GLY A 104 -6.55 -9.83 -10.27
C GLY A 104 -5.87 -11.05 -9.63
N THR A 105 -5.35 -10.92 -8.41
CA THR A 105 -4.88 -12.04 -7.58
C THR A 105 -6.03 -12.86 -6.97
N LEU A 106 -7.18 -12.22 -6.74
CA LEU A 106 -8.37 -12.83 -6.11
C LEU A 106 -9.47 -13.11 -7.13
N ILE A 107 -9.53 -12.32 -8.20
CA ILE A 107 -10.57 -12.34 -9.22
C ILE A 107 -9.92 -12.65 -10.57
N PRO A 108 -9.98 -13.91 -11.04
CA PRO A 108 -9.35 -14.33 -12.30
C PRO A 108 -9.77 -13.50 -13.52
N GLU A 109 -11.01 -13.00 -13.55
CA GLU A 109 -11.54 -12.16 -14.64
C GLU A 109 -10.85 -10.80 -14.74
N TRP A 110 -10.20 -10.34 -13.67
CA TRP A 110 -9.43 -9.11 -13.61
C TRP A 110 -7.92 -9.35 -13.68
N HIS A 111 -7.51 -10.60 -13.92
CA HIS A 111 -6.12 -10.96 -14.09
C HIS A 111 -5.59 -10.38 -15.42
N ASP A 112 -4.86 -9.27 -15.32
CA ASP A 112 -4.00 -8.83 -16.41
C ASP A 112 -2.66 -9.57 -16.30
N HIS A 113 -2.13 -10.10 -17.41
CA HIS A 113 -0.80 -10.74 -17.43
C HIS A 113 0.33 -9.73 -17.13
N ARG A 114 -0.04 -8.45 -16.98
CA ARG A 114 0.82 -7.33 -16.53
C ARG A 114 0.65 -6.99 -15.04
N SER A 115 -0.27 -7.64 -14.33
CA SER A 115 -0.58 -7.42 -12.92
C SER A 115 0.58 -7.77 -12.00
N THR A 116 0.78 -6.96 -10.96
CA THR A 116 1.98 -6.90 -10.12
C THR A 116 1.81 -7.62 -8.78
N LYS A 117 2.97 -7.95 -8.15
CA LYS A 117 3.07 -8.32 -6.74
C LYS A 117 3.08 -7.03 -5.90
N GLU A 118 1.97 -6.72 -5.25
CA GLU A 118 1.88 -5.63 -4.27
C GLU A 118 1.76 -6.21 -2.85
N SER A 119 2.00 -5.38 -1.83
CA SER A 119 1.92 -5.84 -0.45
C SER A 119 0.50 -6.31 -0.09
N VAL A 120 0.38 -7.23 0.86
CA VAL A 120 -0.92 -7.70 1.39
C VAL A 120 -1.79 -6.53 1.85
N VAL A 121 -1.17 -5.44 2.36
CA VAL A 121 -1.88 -4.23 2.77
C VAL A 121 -2.51 -3.50 1.57
N VAL A 122 -1.82 -3.42 0.43
CA VAL A 122 -2.36 -2.84 -0.81
C VAL A 122 -3.49 -3.71 -1.36
N LEU A 123 -3.36 -5.04 -1.29
CA LEU A 123 -4.44 -5.96 -1.65
C LEU A 123 -5.65 -5.80 -0.71
N ALA A 124 -5.44 -5.71 0.60
CA ALA A 124 -6.50 -5.48 1.57
C ALA A 124 -7.25 -4.16 1.33
N GLU A 125 -6.51 -3.09 1.02
CA GLU A 125 -7.08 -1.81 0.60
C GLU A 125 -7.88 -1.94 -0.71
N ALA A 126 -7.40 -2.73 -1.66
CA ALA A 126 -8.13 -2.99 -2.90
C ALA A 126 -9.47 -3.71 -2.62
N VAL A 127 -9.45 -4.72 -1.73
CA VAL A 127 -10.66 -5.43 -1.29
C VAL A 127 -11.62 -4.47 -0.57
N LEU A 128 -11.12 -3.63 0.35
CA LEU A 128 -11.93 -2.61 1.02
C LEU A 128 -12.62 -1.68 0.02
N ARG A 129 -11.88 -1.17 -0.98
CA ARG A 129 -12.42 -0.28 -2.01
C ARG A 129 -13.46 -0.96 -2.89
N LEU A 130 -13.27 -2.23 -3.21
CA LEU A 130 -14.27 -3.02 -3.92
C LEU A 130 -15.55 -3.16 -3.09
N LEU A 131 -15.43 -3.58 -1.84
CA LEU A 131 -16.56 -3.71 -0.94
C LEU A 131 -17.29 -2.38 -0.75
N ALA A 132 -16.56 -1.28 -0.53
CA ALA A 132 -17.10 0.07 -0.45
C ALA A 132 -17.82 0.49 -1.75
N SER A 133 -17.25 0.19 -2.92
CA SER A 133 -17.86 0.52 -4.21
C SER A 133 -19.19 -0.20 -4.41
N VAL A 134 -19.23 -1.50 -4.09
CA VAL A 134 -20.45 -2.32 -4.11
C VAL A 134 -21.48 -1.78 -3.10
N ALA A 135 -21.01 -1.48 -1.89
CA ALA A 135 -21.84 -1.08 -0.77
C ALA A 135 -22.51 0.29 -0.95
N ARG A 136 -21.95 1.18 -1.80
CA ARG A 136 -22.57 2.47 -2.16
C ARG A 136 -23.94 2.33 -2.82
N LYS A 137 -24.16 1.27 -3.61
CA LYS A 137 -25.46 1.00 -4.24
C LYS A 137 -26.36 0.20 -3.32
N THR A 138 -25.79 -0.79 -2.64
CA THR A 138 -26.54 -1.74 -1.81
C THR A 138 -25.65 -2.19 -0.65
N PRO A 139 -26.03 -1.93 0.63
CA PRO A 139 -25.23 -2.35 1.78
C PRO A 139 -24.86 -3.83 1.71
N CYS A 140 -23.67 -4.17 2.21
CA CYS A 140 -23.07 -5.49 1.99
C CYS A 140 -22.87 -6.24 3.30
N LEU A 141 -23.22 -7.53 3.32
CA LEU A 141 -22.81 -8.50 4.34
C LEU A 141 -21.75 -9.41 3.72
N LEU A 142 -20.52 -9.35 4.23
CA LEU A 142 -19.44 -10.27 3.91
C LEU A 142 -19.35 -11.36 4.98
N VAL A 143 -19.69 -12.60 4.62
CA VAL A 143 -19.63 -13.77 5.51
C VAL A 143 -18.39 -14.59 5.21
N LEU A 144 -17.49 -14.70 6.19
CA LEU A 144 -16.31 -15.58 6.13
C LEU A 144 -16.47 -16.72 7.13
N GLU A 145 -16.80 -17.92 6.62
CA GLU A 145 -16.95 -19.09 7.48
C GLU A 145 -15.62 -19.79 7.77
N ASP A 146 -15.47 -20.27 9.00
CA ASP A 146 -14.36 -21.10 9.47
C ASP A 146 -12.99 -20.38 9.39
N LEU A 147 -12.91 -19.13 9.86
CA LEU A 147 -11.70 -18.30 9.81
C LEU A 147 -10.51 -18.87 10.63
N HIS A 148 -10.75 -19.86 11.48
CA HIS A 148 -9.69 -20.63 12.15
C HIS A 148 -8.87 -21.50 11.16
N GLU A 149 -9.44 -21.80 10.00
CA GLU A 149 -8.80 -22.49 8.87
C GLU A 149 -8.30 -21.49 7.81
N ALA A 150 -8.22 -20.19 8.12
CA ALA A 150 -7.74 -19.18 7.18
C ALA A 150 -6.21 -19.00 7.28
N ASP A 151 -5.59 -18.76 6.13
CA ASP A 151 -4.17 -18.45 6.04
C ASP A 151 -3.89 -17.09 6.66
N ALA A 152 -2.64 -16.86 7.03
CA ALA A 152 -2.25 -15.66 7.72
C ALA A 152 -2.44 -14.40 6.83
N GLU A 153 -2.31 -14.53 5.51
CA GLU A 153 -2.60 -13.41 4.60
C GLU A 153 -4.10 -13.06 4.53
N THR A 154 -4.98 -14.06 4.52
CA THR A 154 -6.43 -13.85 4.70
C THR A 154 -6.71 -13.16 6.03
N LEU A 155 -6.06 -13.58 7.12
CA LEU A 155 -6.22 -12.96 8.44
C LEU A 155 -5.74 -11.51 8.45
N ALA A 156 -4.64 -11.19 7.77
CA ALA A 156 -4.13 -9.83 7.61
C ALA A 156 -5.11 -8.94 6.83
N VAL A 157 -5.74 -9.45 5.76
CA VAL A 157 -6.80 -8.71 5.05
C VAL A 157 -8.02 -8.52 5.96
N VAL A 158 -8.44 -9.53 6.72
CA VAL A 158 -9.54 -9.41 7.69
C VAL A 158 -9.25 -8.38 8.76
N GLU A 159 -8.02 -8.35 9.30
CA GLU A 159 -7.58 -7.34 10.26
C GLU A 159 -7.70 -5.93 9.67
N TYR A 160 -7.18 -5.75 8.46
CA TYR A 160 -7.23 -4.48 7.77
C TYR A 160 -8.67 -4.02 7.51
N LEU A 161 -9.54 -4.93 7.04
CA LEU A 161 -10.95 -4.61 6.84
C LEU A 161 -11.59 -4.19 8.15
N ALA A 162 -11.44 -4.97 9.22
CA ALA A 162 -12.05 -4.65 10.51
C ALA A 162 -11.68 -3.25 11.03
N ASP A 163 -10.43 -2.83 10.81
CA ASP A 163 -9.94 -1.50 11.21
C ASP A 163 -10.44 -0.34 10.34
N ASN A 164 -11.01 -0.61 9.16
CA ASN A 164 -11.35 0.42 8.18
C ASN A 164 -12.83 0.37 7.74
N LEU A 165 -13.66 -0.47 8.38
CA LEU A 165 -15.07 -0.67 8.02
C LEU A 165 -16.06 0.29 8.69
N GLU A 166 -15.65 1.04 9.72
CA GLU A 166 -16.54 1.89 10.54
C GLU A 166 -17.40 2.84 9.69
N ASP A 167 -16.80 3.51 8.71
CA ASP A 167 -17.46 4.47 7.82
C ASP A 167 -17.96 3.86 6.49
N GLN A 168 -17.98 2.53 6.36
CA GLN A 168 -18.40 1.84 5.15
C GLN A 168 -19.73 1.09 5.37
N PRO A 169 -20.67 1.07 4.41
CA PRO A 169 -21.90 0.27 4.52
C PRO A 169 -21.68 -1.24 4.34
N VAL A 170 -20.68 -1.79 5.03
CA VAL A 170 -20.25 -3.20 4.94
C VAL A 170 -20.16 -3.79 6.35
N LEU A 171 -20.83 -4.94 6.55
CA LEU A 171 -20.70 -5.77 7.73
C LEU A 171 -19.84 -6.99 7.42
N LEU A 172 -18.73 -7.15 8.13
CA LEU A 172 -17.97 -8.40 8.15
C LEU A 172 -18.53 -9.32 9.24
N LEU A 173 -18.99 -10.51 8.87
CA LEU A 173 -19.40 -11.58 9.78
C LEU A 173 -18.49 -12.78 9.61
N ALA A 174 -17.65 -13.08 10.61
CA ALA A 174 -16.74 -14.22 10.55
C ALA A 174 -17.01 -15.25 11.64
N THR A 175 -16.88 -16.55 11.32
CA THR A 175 -17.06 -17.64 12.30
C THR A 175 -15.73 -18.28 12.69
N ILE A 176 -15.50 -18.47 13.99
CA ILE A 176 -14.22 -18.92 14.58
C ILE A 176 -14.49 -19.99 15.64
N ARG A 177 -13.52 -20.89 15.89
CA ARG A 177 -13.58 -21.85 17.01
C ARG A 177 -13.05 -21.20 18.29
N THR A 178 -13.51 -21.71 19.43
CA THR A 178 -13.00 -21.33 20.76
C THR A 178 -11.60 -21.89 21.07
N GLU A 179 -11.04 -22.71 20.19
CA GLU A 179 -9.69 -23.25 20.33
C GLU A 179 -8.64 -22.13 20.20
N PRO A 180 -7.59 -22.11 21.05
CA PRO A 180 -6.50 -21.14 20.92
C PRO A 180 -5.83 -21.23 19.55
N GLY A 181 -5.60 -20.08 18.93
CA GLY A 181 -4.91 -19.97 17.64
C GLY A 181 -4.90 -18.54 17.10
N HIS A 182 -4.14 -18.32 16.03
CA HIS A 182 -3.89 -16.98 15.46
C HIS A 182 -5.17 -16.21 15.13
N ALA A 183 -6.20 -16.87 14.58
CA ALA A 183 -7.48 -16.23 14.26
C ALA A 183 -8.20 -15.72 15.52
N LEU A 184 -8.22 -16.50 16.61
CA LEU A 184 -8.87 -16.11 17.86
C LEU A 184 -8.09 -15.00 18.58
N GLU A 185 -6.75 -15.09 18.59
CA GLU A 185 -5.88 -14.04 19.12
C GLU A 185 -6.04 -12.72 18.37
N LEU A 186 -6.10 -12.77 17.03
CA LEU A 186 -6.36 -11.63 16.18
C LEU A 186 -7.71 -10.98 16.53
N VAL A 187 -8.77 -11.78 16.65
CA VAL A 187 -10.09 -11.28 17.05
C VAL A 187 -10.08 -10.63 18.42
N HIS A 188 -9.42 -11.22 19.41
CA HIS A 188 -9.30 -10.59 20.72
C HIS A 188 -8.60 -9.23 20.64
N ARG A 189 -7.52 -9.09 19.86
CA ARG A 189 -6.84 -7.80 19.64
C ARG A 189 -7.76 -6.77 18.98
N MET A 190 -8.51 -7.17 17.95
CA MET A 190 -9.46 -6.28 17.26
C MET A 190 -10.58 -5.79 18.19
N VAL A 191 -11.13 -6.69 19.01
CA VAL A 191 -12.18 -6.37 19.98
C VAL A 191 -11.65 -5.42 21.06
N GLN A 192 -10.43 -5.64 21.55
CA GLN A 192 -9.79 -4.78 22.56
C GLN A 192 -9.58 -3.34 22.07
N ARG A 193 -9.29 -3.14 20.78
CA ARG A 193 -9.10 -1.80 20.19
C ARG A 193 -10.39 -1.18 19.60
N GLY A 194 -11.53 -1.89 19.67
CA GLY A 194 -12.83 -1.38 19.22
C GLY A 194 -13.19 -1.64 17.75
N SER A 195 -12.36 -2.37 17.00
CA SER A 195 -12.57 -2.65 15.56
C SER A 195 -13.55 -3.82 15.29
N GLY A 196 -14.17 -4.39 16.32
CA GLY A 196 -15.15 -5.48 16.14
C GLY A 196 -15.80 -5.96 17.43
N ARG A 197 -16.83 -6.79 17.29
CA ARG A 197 -17.61 -7.38 18.38
C ARG A 197 -17.51 -8.90 18.39
N LEU A 198 -17.20 -9.49 19.54
CA LEU A 198 -17.26 -10.93 19.74
C LEU A 198 -18.65 -11.37 20.22
N VAL A 199 -19.20 -12.40 19.59
CA VAL A 199 -20.45 -13.07 19.97
C VAL A 199 -20.12 -14.54 20.25
N GLU A 200 -20.15 -14.92 21.52
CA GLU A 200 -19.84 -16.28 21.96
C GLU A 200 -21.09 -17.14 22.05
N LEU A 201 -21.06 -18.28 21.33
CA LEU A 201 -22.14 -19.27 21.35
C LEU A 201 -21.92 -20.29 22.46
N HIS A 202 -22.82 -20.27 23.42
CA HIS A 202 -22.85 -21.22 24.53
C HIS A 202 -23.61 -22.50 24.15
N ARG A 203 -23.42 -23.57 24.91
CA ARG A 203 -24.23 -24.80 24.83
C ARG A 203 -25.69 -24.48 25.21
N LEU A 204 -26.63 -25.15 24.55
CA LEU A 204 -28.05 -24.98 24.83
C LEU A 204 -28.37 -25.48 26.23
N SER A 205 -29.21 -24.78 26.98
CA SER A 205 -29.79 -25.26 28.23
C SER A 205 -30.74 -26.45 27.99
N GLN A 206 -31.09 -27.17 29.06
CA GLN A 206 -32.03 -28.29 28.97
C GLN A 206 -33.40 -27.88 28.38
N ASP A 207 -33.88 -26.67 28.70
CA ASP A 207 -35.13 -26.14 28.15
C ASP A 207 -35.01 -25.90 26.63
N GLU A 208 -33.89 -25.32 26.19
CA GLU A 208 -33.60 -25.09 24.77
C GLU A 208 -33.37 -26.40 23.99
N VAL A 209 -32.82 -27.44 24.64
CA VAL A 209 -32.74 -28.81 24.08
C VAL A 209 -34.15 -29.36 23.85
N GLY A 210 -35.07 -29.13 24.79
CA GLY A 210 -36.48 -29.49 24.65
C GLY A 210 -37.15 -28.80 23.47
N GLN A 211 -36.96 -27.47 23.35
CA GLN A 211 -37.43 -26.68 22.22
C GLN A 211 -36.86 -27.17 20.89
N MET A 212 -35.56 -27.46 20.85
CA MET A 212 -34.90 -27.98 19.64
C MET A 212 -35.42 -29.37 19.27
N THR A 213 -35.65 -30.23 20.26
CA THR A 213 -36.19 -31.58 20.05
C THR A 213 -37.61 -31.51 19.49
N ALA A 214 -38.47 -30.67 20.07
CA ALA A 214 -39.81 -30.40 19.57
C ALA A 214 -39.79 -29.89 18.11
N ALA A 215 -38.87 -28.97 17.81
CA ALA A 215 -38.71 -28.38 16.48
C ALA A 215 -38.25 -29.40 15.43
N CYS A 216 -37.33 -30.31 15.76
CA CYS A 216 -36.94 -31.41 14.87
C CYS A 216 -38.11 -32.38 14.64
N LEU A 217 -38.75 -32.79 15.74
CA LEU A 217 -39.80 -33.80 15.67
C LEU A 217 -41.13 -33.28 15.10
N ASP A 218 -41.20 -31.98 14.76
CA ASP A 218 -42.40 -31.27 14.31
C ASP A 218 -43.59 -31.55 15.24
N SER A 219 -43.32 -31.50 16.55
CA SER A 219 -44.25 -31.90 17.60
C SER A 219 -44.21 -30.92 18.76
N ALA A 220 -45.38 -30.46 19.20
CA ALA A 220 -45.50 -29.61 20.39
C ALA A 220 -45.22 -30.38 21.70
N LEU A 221 -45.35 -31.70 21.68
CA LEU A 221 -45.13 -32.57 22.85
C LEU A 221 -44.00 -33.56 22.54
N VAL A 222 -42.97 -33.54 23.39
CA VAL A 222 -41.84 -34.46 23.34
C VAL A 222 -41.65 -35.11 24.72
N PRO A 223 -41.38 -36.43 24.80
CA PRO A 223 -41.22 -37.10 26.10
C PRO A 223 -40.11 -36.47 26.94
N ALA A 224 -40.39 -36.21 28.22
CA ALA A 224 -39.41 -35.62 29.14
C ALA A 224 -38.16 -36.51 29.30
N GLU A 225 -38.33 -37.83 29.30
CA GLU A 225 -37.25 -38.82 29.34
C GLU A 225 -36.32 -38.74 28.11
N LEU A 226 -36.85 -38.34 26.95
CA LEU A 226 -36.06 -38.13 25.73
C LEU A 226 -35.22 -36.85 25.86
N VAL A 227 -35.82 -35.76 26.35
CA VAL A 227 -35.13 -34.47 26.53
C VAL A 227 -34.01 -34.60 27.58
N ASP A 228 -34.28 -35.27 28.71
CA ASP A 228 -33.28 -35.51 29.76
C ASP A 228 -32.10 -36.35 29.24
N ARG A 229 -32.40 -37.39 28.45
CA ARG A 229 -31.37 -38.19 27.81
C ARG A 229 -30.54 -37.39 26.81
N LEU A 230 -31.18 -36.65 25.91
CA LEU A 230 -30.50 -35.85 24.90
C LEU A 230 -29.63 -34.78 25.56
N TRP A 231 -30.12 -34.12 26.60
CA TRP A 231 -29.35 -33.15 27.37
C TRP A 231 -28.11 -33.81 28.01
N THR A 232 -28.30 -34.94 28.69
CA THR A 232 -27.21 -35.68 29.34
C THR A 232 -26.13 -36.12 28.35
N ASP A 233 -26.54 -36.68 27.22
CA ASP A 233 -25.62 -37.28 26.25
C ASP A 233 -24.95 -36.24 25.31
N SER A 234 -25.65 -35.15 24.99
CA SER A 234 -25.12 -34.09 24.13
C SER A 234 -24.40 -32.98 24.91
N ALA A 235 -24.68 -32.87 26.21
CA ALA A 235 -24.36 -31.70 27.03
C ALA A 235 -24.72 -30.39 26.33
N GLY A 236 -25.86 -30.35 25.63
CA GLY A 236 -26.40 -29.18 24.93
C GLY A 236 -25.75 -28.81 23.62
N ASN A 237 -24.91 -29.67 23.03
CA ASN A 237 -24.35 -29.40 21.71
C ASN A 237 -25.42 -29.68 20.63
N PRO A 238 -25.92 -28.65 19.89
CA PRO A 238 -26.98 -28.80 18.90
C PRO A 238 -26.75 -29.90 17.87
N PHE A 239 -25.51 -30.02 17.38
CA PHE A 239 -25.16 -31.05 16.40
C PHE A 239 -25.31 -32.47 16.97
N VAL A 240 -24.87 -32.69 18.21
CA VAL A 240 -24.98 -34.01 18.86
C VAL A 240 -26.44 -34.35 19.13
N ILE A 241 -27.28 -33.35 19.47
CA ILE A 241 -28.72 -33.53 19.65
C ILE A 241 -29.38 -34.02 18.35
N GLU A 242 -29.10 -33.36 17.21
CA GLU A 242 -29.64 -33.77 15.89
C GLU A 242 -29.22 -35.20 15.53
N GLU A 243 -27.95 -35.57 15.76
CA GLU A 243 -27.42 -36.91 15.45
C GLU A 243 -28.01 -38.00 16.35
N LEU A 244 -28.16 -37.74 17.65
CA LEU A 244 -28.79 -38.68 18.59
C LEU A 244 -30.26 -38.91 18.25
N LEU A 245 -31.01 -37.83 17.98
CA LEU A 245 -32.40 -37.91 17.52
C LEU A 245 -32.51 -38.71 16.22
N HIS A 246 -31.67 -38.42 15.24
CA HIS A 246 -31.67 -39.15 13.97
C HIS A 246 -31.38 -40.65 14.17
N GLY A 247 -30.42 -40.98 15.05
CA GLY A 247 -30.07 -42.37 15.40
C GLY A 247 -31.21 -43.10 16.11
N MET A 248 -31.87 -42.46 17.08
CA MET A 248 -33.00 -43.03 17.82
C MET A 248 -34.20 -43.31 16.91
N VAL A 249 -34.51 -42.40 15.98
CA VAL A 249 -35.61 -42.64 15.03
C VAL A 249 -35.26 -43.71 14.01
N SER A 250 -34.07 -43.65 13.42
CA SER A 250 -33.64 -44.62 12.39
C SER A 250 -33.48 -46.04 12.96
N GLY A 251 -33.12 -46.15 14.24
CA GLY A 251 -33.02 -47.40 14.98
C GLY A 251 -34.35 -47.92 15.55
N GLY A 252 -35.46 -47.20 15.36
CA GLY A 252 -36.79 -47.58 15.85
C GLY A 252 -37.01 -47.45 17.36
N LEU A 253 -36.07 -46.81 18.08
CA LEU A 253 -36.17 -46.52 19.52
C LEU A 253 -37.11 -45.33 19.80
N LEU A 254 -37.31 -44.47 18.81
CA LEU A 254 -38.22 -43.34 18.87
C LEU A 254 -39.18 -43.42 17.68
N VAL A 255 -40.47 -43.62 17.93
CA VAL A 255 -41.49 -43.80 16.89
C VAL A 255 -42.61 -42.77 17.01
N ALA A 256 -43.17 -42.37 15.87
CA ALA A 256 -44.32 -41.48 15.83
C ALA A 256 -45.61 -42.26 16.12
N GLY A 257 -46.33 -41.87 17.17
CA GLY A 257 -47.64 -42.41 17.54
C GLY A 257 -48.77 -41.39 17.37
N VAL A 258 -50.01 -41.83 17.62
CA VAL A 258 -51.23 -41.01 17.47
C VAL A 258 -51.32 -39.88 18.50
N ASP A 259 -50.72 -40.08 19.68
CA ASP A 259 -50.70 -39.13 20.80
C ASP A 259 -49.34 -38.41 20.95
N GLY A 260 -48.47 -38.50 19.93
CA GLY A 260 -47.12 -37.92 19.92
C GLY A 260 -46.01 -38.97 19.81
N TRP A 261 -44.77 -38.51 20.01
CA TRP A 261 -43.58 -39.36 19.92
C TRP A 261 -43.45 -40.27 21.15
N GLN A 262 -43.17 -41.55 20.93
CA GLN A 262 -43.02 -42.56 21.98
C GLN A 262 -41.64 -43.20 21.94
N VAL A 263 -41.03 -43.35 23.11
CA VAL A 263 -39.78 -44.09 23.29
C VAL A 263 -40.09 -45.57 23.46
N LEU A 264 -39.49 -46.43 22.64
CA LEU A 264 -39.61 -47.88 22.71
C LEU A 264 -38.31 -48.49 23.25
N GLY A 265 -38.33 -48.89 24.53
CA GLY A 265 -37.20 -49.54 25.19
C GLY A 265 -36.28 -48.59 25.97
N GLU A 266 -35.13 -49.10 26.45
CA GLU A 266 -34.18 -48.30 27.22
C GLU A 266 -33.32 -47.40 26.32
N LEU A 267 -33.30 -46.10 26.59
CA LEU A 267 -32.43 -45.12 25.94
C LEU A 267 -30.97 -45.27 26.42
N LYS A 268 -30.25 -46.30 25.92
CA LYS A 268 -28.83 -46.53 26.24
C LYS A 268 -27.94 -46.28 25.02
N LEU A 269 -27.40 -45.07 24.89
CA LEU A 269 -26.37 -44.73 23.89
C LEU A 269 -25.23 -43.93 24.52
N PRO A 270 -24.01 -44.48 24.66
CA PRO A 270 -22.87 -43.70 25.15
C PRO A 270 -22.16 -42.93 24.00
N VAL A 271 -22.20 -41.60 24.05
CA VAL A 271 -21.40 -40.62 23.26
C VAL A 271 -19.94 -40.65 23.76
N PRO A 272 -18.84 -40.34 23.02
CA PRO A 272 -18.59 -40.02 21.59
C PRO A 272 -18.27 -41.23 20.69
N ALA A 273 -18.06 -42.43 21.24
CA ALA A 273 -17.93 -43.64 20.46
C ALA A 273 -19.21 -43.95 19.65
N ALA A 274 -20.36 -43.42 20.04
CA ALA A 274 -21.61 -43.51 19.28
C ALA A 274 -21.56 -42.77 17.93
N PHE A 275 -20.82 -41.65 17.81
CA PHE A 275 -20.70 -40.95 16.53
C PHE A 275 -19.82 -41.74 15.55
N VAL A 276 -18.63 -42.17 15.99
CA VAL A 276 -17.75 -43.04 15.18
C VAL A 276 -18.46 -44.34 14.84
N ARG A 277 -19.21 -44.95 15.78
CA ARG A 277 -20.02 -46.15 15.52
C ARG A 277 -21.20 -45.90 14.58
N SER A 278 -21.84 -44.73 14.65
CA SER A 278 -22.91 -44.33 13.74
C SER A 278 -22.39 -44.12 12.32
N VAL A 279 -21.24 -43.46 12.17
CA VAL A 279 -20.55 -43.30 10.88
C VAL A 279 -20.11 -44.68 10.36
N ALA A 280 -19.50 -45.52 11.20
CA ALA A 280 -19.11 -46.88 10.85
C ALA A 280 -20.33 -47.70 10.39
N HIS A 281 -21.43 -47.70 11.14
CA HIS A 281 -22.64 -48.45 10.81
C HIS A 281 -23.29 -47.97 9.50
N ARG A 282 -23.34 -46.65 9.27
CA ARG A 282 -23.82 -46.08 8.00
C ARG A 282 -22.90 -46.44 6.83
N THR A 283 -21.59 -46.47 7.06
CA THR A 283 -20.58 -46.81 6.05
C THR A 283 -20.63 -48.30 5.72
N ASP A 284 -20.78 -49.19 6.71
CA ASP A 284 -20.90 -50.64 6.50
C ASP A 284 -22.13 -51.01 5.66
N ARG A 285 -23.22 -50.24 5.78
CA ARG A 285 -24.43 -50.40 4.96
C ARG A 285 -24.23 -50.05 3.47
N LEU A 286 -23.16 -49.34 3.12
CA LEU A 286 -22.77 -49.05 1.73
C LEU A 286 -21.99 -50.21 1.08
N GLY A 287 -21.63 -51.23 1.86
CA GLY A 287 -20.81 -52.35 1.42
C GLY A 287 -19.31 -52.01 1.29
N PRO A 288 -18.47 -53.00 0.96
CA PRO A 288 -17.01 -52.85 0.94
C PRO A 288 -16.51 -51.77 -0.04
N GLN A 289 -17.05 -51.74 -1.27
CA GLN A 289 -16.69 -50.74 -2.28
C GLN A 289 -17.12 -49.32 -1.88
N GLY A 290 -18.32 -49.17 -1.31
CA GLY A 290 -18.79 -47.87 -0.80
C GLY A 290 -17.95 -47.36 0.37
N ARG A 291 -17.48 -48.27 1.25
CA ARG A 291 -16.53 -47.94 2.31
C ARG A 291 -15.18 -47.50 1.75
N GLU A 292 -14.65 -48.20 0.76
CA GLU A 292 -13.38 -47.83 0.11
C GLU A 292 -13.46 -46.45 -0.54
N VAL A 293 -14.54 -46.16 -1.29
CA VAL A 293 -14.81 -44.83 -1.88
C VAL A 293 -14.78 -43.74 -0.81
N LEU A 294 -15.46 -43.93 0.32
CA LEU A 294 -15.50 -42.94 1.40
C LEU A 294 -14.18 -42.84 2.17
N SER A 295 -13.41 -43.93 2.30
CA SER A 295 -12.08 -43.89 2.92
C SER A 295 -11.06 -43.14 2.07
N ILE A 296 -11.08 -43.29 0.74
CA ILE A 296 -10.23 -42.50 -0.18
C ILE A 296 -10.65 -41.03 -0.15
N ALA A 297 -11.95 -40.77 -0.18
CA ALA A 297 -12.49 -39.43 -0.01
C ALA A 297 -12.02 -38.78 1.30
N ALA A 298 -12.02 -39.52 2.41
CA ALA A 298 -11.58 -39.01 3.71
C ALA A 298 -10.08 -38.69 3.77
N VAL A 299 -9.25 -39.42 3.01
CA VAL A 299 -7.81 -39.15 2.86
C VAL A 299 -7.55 -37.89 2.03
N LEU A 300 -8.41 -37.58 1.04
CA LEU A 300 -8.35 -36.34 0.26
C LEU A 300 -8.75 -35.09 1.05
N GLY A 301 -9.64 -35.24 2.04
CA GLY A 301 -10.08 -34.17 2.93
C GLY A 301 -11.60 -34.12 3.09
N HIS A 302 -12.12 -33.03 3.67
CA HIS A 302 -13.57 -32.90 3.91
C HIS A 302 -14.39 -32.62 2.65
N ARG A 303 -13.74 -32.25 1.56
CA ARG A 303 -14.29 -32.21 0.21
C ARG A 303 -13.33 -32.98 -0.69
N PHE A 304 -13.82 -33.55 -1.78
CA PHE A 304 -13.01 -34.42 -2.64
C PHE A 304 -13.53 -34.42 -4.09
N PRO A 305 -12.61 -34.49 -5.07
CA PRO A 305 -12.97 -34.60 -6.48
C PRO A 305 -13.24 -36.04 -6.87
N LEU A 306 -14.30 -36.25 -7.65
CA LEU A 306 -14.70 -37.60 -8.06
C LEU A 306 -13.67 -38.27 -8.97
N SER A 307 -12.98 -37.50 -9.81
CA SER A 307 -11.96 -38.02 -10.74
C SER A 307 -10.83 -38.77 -10.03
N VAL A 308 -10.35 -38.26 -8.90
CA VAL A 308 -9.28 -38.92 -8.13
C VAL A 308 -9.80 -40.17 -7.44
N VAL A 309 -10.97 -40.09 -6.79
CA VAL A 309 -11.58 -41.26 -6.14
C VAL A 309 -11.82 -42.38 -7.16
N GLN A 310 -12.29 -42.03 -8.35
CA GLN A 310 -12.49 -42.97 -9.45
C GLN A 310 -11.18 -43.62 -9.90
N LYS A 311 -10.13 -42.82 -10.13
CA LYS A 311 -8.82 -43.30 -10.56
C LYS A 311 -8.18 -44.26 -9.55
N VAL A 312 -8.33 -44.00 -8.24
CA VAL A 312 -7.81 -44.87 -7.18
C VAL A 312 -8.60 -46.17 -7.05
N THR A 313 -9.94 -46.10 -7.15
CA THR A 313 -10.82 -47.27 -7.00
C THR A 313 -10.93 -48.13 -8.26
N GLY A 314 -10.73 -47.56 -9.44
CA GLY A 314 -10.93 -48.22 -10.73
C GLY A 314 -12.40 -48.47 -11.09
N ILE A 315 -13.34 -47.87 -10.35
CA ILE A 315 -14.79 -48.04 -10.52
C ILE A 315 -15.29 -47.18 -11.70
N ASP A 316 -16.30 -47.64 -12.44
CA ASP A 316 -16.91 -46.85 -13.52
C ASP A 316 -17.83 -45.72 -13.00
N ASP A 317 -18.13 -44.73 -13.84
CA ASP A 317 -18.92 -43.54 -13.45
C ASP A 317 -20.28 -43.90 -12.83
N ARG A 318 -20.96 -44.93 -13.36
CA ARG A 318 -22.31 -45.28 -12.91
C ARG A 318 -22.27 -45.92 -11.53
N GLU A 319 -21.31 -46.80 -11.30
CA GLU A 319 -21.12 -47.47 -10.02
C GLU A 319 -20.63 -46.49 -8.94
N LEU A 320 -19.71 -45.56 -9.27
CA LEU A 320 -19.29 -44.49 -8.37
C LEU A 320 -20.46 -43.58 -7.96
N LEU A 321 -21.26 -43.12 -8.93
CA LEU A 321 -22.45 -42.31 -8.65
C LEU A 321 -23.49 -43.06 -7.82
N SER A 322 -23.63 -44.38 -8.01
CA SER A 322 -24.49 -45.22 -7.18
C SER A 322 -24.05 -45.20 -5.71
N HIS A 323 -22.76 -45.38 -5.44
CA HIS A 323 -22.21 -45.31 -4.08
C HIS A 323 -22.35 -43.91 -3.47
N LEU A 324 -22.15 -42.85 -4.25
CA LEU A 324 -22.33 -41.48 -3.79
C LEU A 324 -23.79 -41.17 -3.46
N HIS A 325 -24.75 -41.57 -4.30
CA HIS A 325 -26.19 -41.45 -4.01
C HIS A 325 -26.57 -42.20 -2.73
N ALA A 326 -26.03 -43.40 -2.54
CA ALA A 326 -26.23 -44.15 -1.30
C ALA A 326 -25.60 -43.43 -0.10
N GLY A 327 -24.42 -42.82 -0.27
CA GLY A 327 -23.77 -41.98 0.75
C GLY A 327 -24.55 -40.70 1.10
N VAL A 328 -25.19 -40.06 0.11
CA VAL A 328 -26.10 -38.92 0.30
C VAL A 328 -27.35 -39.36 1.05
N ALA A 329 -27.96 -40.50 0.67
CA ALA A 329 -29.10 -41.07 1.36
C ALA A 329 -28.76 -41.46 2.81
N ALA A 330 -27.55 -41.96 3.05
CA ALA A 330 -26.99 -42.23 4.38
C ALA A 330 -26.52 -40.96 5.13
N GLN A 331 -26.68 -39.78 4.52
CA GLN A 331 -26.32 -38.48 5.09
C GLN A 331 -24.83 -38.30 5.43
N LEU A 332 -23.95 -39.05 4.78
CA LEU A 332 -22.50 -38.99 4.98
C LEU A 332 -21.84 -37.92 4.11
N VAL A 333 -22.30 -37.81 2.86
CA VAL A 333 -21.79 -36.86 1.86
C VAL A 333 -22.91 -36.03 1.25
N THR A 334 -22.55 -34.93 0.60
CA THR A 334 -23.45 -34.05 -0.16
C THR A 334 -22.73 -33.58 -1.42
N PRO A 335 -23.45 -33.36 -2.53
CA PRO A 335 -22.89 -32.63 -3.66
C PRO A 335 -22.39 -31.26 -3.20
N ASP A 336 -21.28 -30.83 -3.78
CA ASP A 336 -20.69 -29.54 -3.49
C ASP A 336 -21.18 -28.52 -4.51
N GLU A 337 -22.23 -27.76 -4.17
CA GLU A 337 -22.91 -26.82 -5.06
C GLU A 337 -21.98 -25.84 -5.85
N PRO A 338 -20.83 -25.38 -5.32
CA PRO A 338 -19.89 -24.54 -6.07
C PRO A 338 -19.11 -25.26 -7.19
N ALA A 339 -19.02 -26.59 -7.19
CA ALA A 339 -18.17 -27.35 -8.11
C ALA A 339 -18.83 -28.69 -8.54
N PRO A 340 -19.29 -28.83 -9.80
CA PRO A 340 -20.17 -29.93 -10.22
C PRO A 340 -19.56 -31.35 -10.16
N ASP A 341 -18.23 -31.48 -10.11
CA ASP A 341 -17.51 -32.77 -10.01
C ASP A 341 -16.91 -33.02 -8.61
N TRP A 342 -17.38 -32.28 -7.60
CA TRP A 342 -16.91 -32.36 -6.23
C TRP A 342 -18.03 -32.76 -5.27
N TYR A 343 -17.63 -33.48 -4.23
CA TYR A 343 -18.49 -33.84 -3.12
C TYR A 343 -17.86 -33.38 -1.81
N ALA A 344 -18.70 -33.15 -0.81
CA ALA A 344 -18.30 -32.79 0.53
C ALA A 344 -18.82 -33.82 1.53
N PHE A 345 -18.06 -34.11 2.57
CA PHE A 345 -18.63 -34.71 3.77
C PHE A 345 -19.61 -33.73 4.39
N ARG A 346 -20.79 -34.23 4.73
CA ARG A 346 -21.85 -33.39 5.29
C ARG A 346 -21.41 -32.71 6.59
N HIS A 347 -20.54 -33.39 7.33
CA HIS A 347 -19.91 -32.90 8.55
C HIS A 347 -18.41 -33.22 8.54
N PRO A 348 -17.52 -32.27 8.89
CA PRO A 348 -16.07 -32.48 8.94
C PRO A 348 -15.66 -33.73 9.74
N LEU A 349 -16.30 -33.93 10.90
CA LEU A 349 -16.06 -35.09 11.77
C LEU A 349 -16.32 -36.45 11.09
N THR A 350 -17.09 -36.50 10.01
CA THR A 350 -17.35 -37.75 9.27
C THR A 350 -16.06 -38.29 8.64
N ALA A 351 -15.24 -37.42 8.05
CA ALA A 351 -13.96 -37.81 7.50
C ALA A 351 -13.01 -38.27 8.62
N ASP A 352 -12.98 -37.55 9.75
CA ASP A 352 -12.16 -37.91 10.91
C ASP A 352 -12.55 -39.29 11.47
N ALA A 353 -13.86 -39.56 11.56
CA ALA A 353 -14.40 -40.84 12.00
C ALA A 353 -14.08 -41.99 11.02
N LEU A 354 -14.01 -41.71 9.72
CA LEU A 354 -13.57 -42.69 8.70
C LEU A 354 -12.06 -42.94 8.81
N LEU A 355 -11.26 -41.89 8.94
CA LEU A 355 -9.81 -42.00 9.12
C LEU A 355 -9.43 -42.72 10.41
N ALA A 356 -10.18 -42.53 11.49
CA ALA A 356 -9.98 -43.21 12.77
C ALA A 356 -10.28 -44.72 12.72
N GLN A 357 -11.03 -45.19 11.72
CA GLN A 357 -11.30 -46.61 11.49
C GLN A 357 -10.21 -47.31 10.67
N LEU A 358 -9.31 -46.55 10.03
CA LEU A 358 -8.19 -47.08 9.27
C LEU A 358 -7.03 -47.41 10.21
N THR A 359 -6.43 -48.58 10.01
CA THR A 359 -5.13 -48.90 10.61
C THR A 359 -4.04 -47.97 10.05
N PRO A 360 -2.90 -47.81 10.77
CA PRO A 360 -1.79 -47.02 10.25
C PRO A 360 -1.29 -47.49 8.87
N ALA A 361 -1.29 -48.81 8.62
CA ALA A 361 -0.87 -49.38 7.34
C ALA A 361 -1.86 -49.06 6.20
N GLU A 362 -3.16 -49.19 6.45
CA GLU A 362 -4.20 -48.81 5.46
C GLU A 362 -4.16 -47.32 5.14
N ARG A 363 -3.92 -46.46 6.15
CA ARG A 363 -3.80 -45.02 5.93
C ARG A 363 -2.60 -44.69 5.05
N VAL A 364 -1.46 -45.34 5.29
CA VAL A 364 -0.24 -45.18 4.47
C VAL A 364 -0.50 -45.63 3.02
N ASP A 365 -1.08 -46.82 2.83
CA ASP A 365 -1.40 -47.36 1.50
C ASP A 365 -2.37 -46.45 0.72
N LEU A 366 -3.49 -46.08 1.35
CA LEU A 366 -4.50 -45.21 0.74
C LEU A 366 -3.91 -43.84 0.39
N SER A 367 -3.11 -43.25 1.28
CA SER A 367 -2.46 -41.96 1.00
C SER A 367 -1.48 -42.05 -0.16
N SER A 368 -0.72 -43.16 -0.27
CA SER A 368 0.19 -43.39 -1.40
C SER A 368 -0.57 -43.51 -2.72
N ARG A 369 -1.56 -44.40 -2.80
CA ARG A 369 -2.36 -44.61 -4.03
C ARG A 369 -3.10 -43.34 -4.45
N THR A 370 -3.59 -42.58 -3.48
CA THR A 370 -4.28 -41.31 -3.72
C THR A 370 -3.32 -40.24 -4.25
N ALA A 371 -2.10 -40.17 -3.71
CA ALA A 371 -1.06 -39.28 -4.22
C ALA A 371 -0.70 -39.62 -5.67
N ASP A 372 -0.47 -40.91 -5.97
CA ASP A 372 -0.14 -41.39 -7.32
C ASP A 372 -1.26 -41.04 -8.33
N ALA A 373 -2.52 -41.29 -7.95
CA ALA A 373 -3.67 -40.96 -8.80
C ALA A 373 -3.82 -39.47 -9.06
N ALA A 374 -3.57 -38.62 -8.04
CA ALA A 374 -3.63 -37.17 -8.20
C ALA A 374 -2.49 -36.66 -9.11
N GLU A 375 -1.27 -37.19 -8.99
CA GLU A 375 -0.14 -36.89 -9.85
C GLU A 375 -0.39 -37.29 -11.32
N ASP A 376 -0.96 -38.48 -11.55
CA ASP A 376 -1.33 -38.98 -12.87
C ASP A 376 -2.38 -38.09 -13.57
N LEU A 377 -3.41 -37.69 -12.83
CA LEU A 377 -4.52 -36.90 -13.37
C LEU A 377 -4.15 -35.42 -13.56
N HIS A 378 -3.21 -34.92 -12.75
CA HIS A 378 -2.79 -33.53 -12.75
C HIS A 378 -1.27 -33.40 -12.85
N PRO A 379 -0.66 -33.69 -14.03
CA PRO A 379 0.78 -33.53 -14.24
C PRO A 379 1.26 -32.11 -13.90
N GLY A 380 2.37 -32.00 -13.18
CA GLY A 380 2.89 -30.72 -12.68
C GLY A 380 2.16 -30.17 -11.44
N LEU A 381 1.08 -30.82 -11.01
CA LEU A 381 0.29 -30.53 -9.82
C LEU A 381 -0.09 -29.05 -9.68
N PRO A 382 -0.78 -28.45 -10.65
CA PRO A 382 -1.09 -27.01 -10.63
C PRO A 382 -1.95 -26.63 -9.41
N GLY A 383 -1.77 -25.41 -8.89
CA GLY A 383 -2.56 -24.88 -7.77
C GLY A 383 -2.57 -25.79 -6.54
N ASP A 384 -3.77 -26.04 -6.03
CA ASP A 384 -4.05 -26.74 -4.77
C ASP A 384 -3.61 -28.22 -4.76
N TRP A 385 -3.33 -28.79 -5.94
CA TRP A 385 -2.87 -30.17 -6.08
C TRP A 385 -1.47 -30.39 -5.51
N CYS A 386 -0.54 -29.45 -5.71
CA CYS A 386 0.84 -29.61 -5.25
C CYS A 386 0.92 -29.80 -3.73
N PRO A 387 0.32 -28.91 -2.92
CA PRO A 387 0.47 -29.04 -1.49
C PRO A 387 -0.47 -30.14 -0.93
N LEU A 388 -1.59 -30.48 -1.59
CA LEU A 388 -2.39 -31.67 -1.25
C LEU A 388 -1.58 -32.95 -1.39
N VAL A 389 -0.91 -33.14 -2.53
CA VAL A 389 -0.06 -34.30 -2.76
C VAL A 389 1.14 -34.31 -1.81
N ALA A 390 1.72 -33.15 -1.48
CA ALA A 390 2.76 -33.05 -0.44
C ALA A 390 2.28 -33.64 0.90
N LYS A 391 1.04 -33.30 1.31
CA LYS A 391 0.40 -33.84 2.51
C LYS A 391 0.14 -35.35 2.41
N LEU A 392 -0.39 -35.82 1.29
CA LEU A 392 -0.62 -37.26 1.05
C LEU A 392 0.69 -38.06 1.08
N ARG A 393 1.77 -37.55 0.47
CA ARG A 393 3.11 -38.16 0.52
C ARG A 393 3.67 -38.17 1.95
N PHE A 394 3.42 -37.12 2.72
CA PHE A 394 3.80 -37.09 4.15
C PHE A 394 3.04 -38.16 4.95
N ASP A 395 1.73 -38.28 4.74
CA ASP A 395 0.89 -39.28 5.41
C ASP A 395 1.19 -40.72 4.95
N ALA A 396 1.70 -40.89 3.72
CA ALA A 396 2.25 -42.14 3.21
C ALA A 396 3.66 -42.47 3.73
N GLY A 397 4.29 -41.60 4.53
CA GLY A 397 5.64 -41.80 5.08
C GLY A 397 6.80 -41.43 4.12
N SER A 398 6.51 -40.95 2.91
CA SER A 398 7.50 -40.50 1.92
C SER A 398 8.02 -39.09 2.23
N ARG A 399 8.76 -38.94 3.35
CA ARG A 399 9.21 -37.64 3.88
C ARG A 399 9.96 -36.76 2.88
N THR A 400 10.92 -37.31 2.13
CA THR A 400 11.72 -36.55 1.17
C THR A 400 10.86 -36.01 0.02
N GLN A 401 10.00 -36.84 -0.57
CA GLN A 401 9.08 -36.42 -1.63
C GLN A 401 8.11 -35.35 -1.14
N ALA A 402 7.55 -35.54 0.06
CA ALA A 402 6.70 -34.54 0.70
C ALA A 402 7.43 -33.21 0.89
N GLY A 403 8.67 -33.25 1.41
CA GLY A 403 9.49 -32.06 1.61
C GLY A 403 9.74 -31.28 0.32
N LEU A 404 10.08 -31.97 -0.77
CA LEU A 404 10.29 -31.34 -2.09
C LEU A 404 9.01 -30.70 -2.65
N LEU A 405 7.86 -31.37 -2.49
CA LEU A 405 6.57 -30.83 -2.92
C LEU A 405 6.12 -29.64 -2.06
N PHE A 406 6.36 -29.66 -0.75
CA PHE A 406 6.13 -28.50 0.12
C PHE A 406 7.03 -27.31 -0.27
N ALA A 407 8.29 -27.57 -0.64
CA ALA A 407 9.20 -26.53 -1.12
C ALA A 407 8.70 -25.90 -2.42
N GLU A 408 8.24 -26.71 -3.36
CA GLU A 408 7.66 -26.25 -4.62
C GLU A 408 6.36 -25.47 -4.41
N ALA A 409 5.48 -25.95 -3.53
CA ALA A 409 4.26 -25.22 -3.17
C ALA A 409 4.58 -23.87 -2.54
N GLY A 410 5.57 -23.80 -1.64
CA GLY A 410 6.03 -22.56 -1.03
C GLY A 410 6.59 -21.57 -2.06
N ARG A 411 7.38 -22.05 -3.04
CA ARG A 411 7.85 -21.23 -4.17
C ARG A 411 6.69 -20.65 -4.98
N ARG A 412 5.66 -21.46 -5.25
CA ARG A 412 4.46 -21.02 -5.99
C ARG A 412 3.65 -20.01 -5.19
N ALA A 413 3.48 -20.22 -3.88
CA ALA A 413 2.80 -19.28 -2.98
C ALA A 413 3.50 -17.91 -2.96
N LEU A 414 4.84 -17.89 -2.80
CA LEU A 414 5.63 -16.66 -2.86
C LEU A 414 5.56 -15.99 -4.26
N SER A 415 5.51 -16.81 -5.31
CA SER A 415 5.32 -16.33 -6.67
C SER A 415 3.93 -15.70 -6.88
N GLY A 416 2.92 -16.17 -6.15
CA GLY A 416 1.55 -15.64 -6.14
C GLY A 416 1.31 -14.48 -5.15
N GLY A 417 2.33 -14.03 -4.41
CA GLY A 417 2.21 -12.92 -3.44
C GLY A 417 1.72 -13.32 -2.04
N ALA A 418 1.71 -14.62 -1.74
CA ALA A 418 1.34 -15.16 -0.44
C ALA A 418 2.58 -15.59 0.35
N ALA A 419 3.21 -14.61 0.98
CA ALA A 419 4.50 -14.78 1.64
C ALA A 419 4.43 -15.54 2.98
N GLU A 420 3.39 -15.39 3.80
CA GLU A 420 3.22 -16.10 5.08
C GLU A 420 2.86 -17.59 4.87
N SER A 421 2.01 -17.87 3.90
CA SER A 421 1.71 -19.21 3.41
C SER A 421 2.96 -19.87 2.83
N ALA A 422 3.77 -19.12 2.06
CA ALA A 422 5.06 -19.61 1.59
C ALA A 422 5.99 -19.96 2.75
N VAL A 423 6.11 -19.10 3.77
CA VAL A 423 6.89 -19.38 4.99
C VAL A 423 6.43 -20.68 5.64
N THR A 424 5.13 -20.85 5.86
CA THR A 424 4.56 -22.06 6.50
C THR A 424 4.91 -23.35 5.72
N LEU A 425 4.75 -23.32 4.40
CA LEU A 425 5.05 -24.47 3.53
C LEU A 425 6.57 -24.76 3.49
N LEU A 426 7.39 -23.72 3.45
CA LEU A 426 8.85 -23.83 3.40
C LEU A 426 9.43 -24.28 4.74
N ASP A 427 8.88 -23.87 5.88
CA ASP A 427 9.23 -24.41 7.19
C ASP A 427 8.94 -25.90 7.27
N ARG A 428 7.79 -26.31 6.73
CA ARG A 428 7.44 -27.73 6.68
C ARG A 428 8.44 -28.49 5.80
N ALA A 429 8.78 -27.96 4.64
CA ALA A 429 9.82 -28.53 3.77
C ALA A 429 11.16 -28.65 4.51
N GLN A 430 11.60 -27.59 5.19
CA GLN A 430 12.84 -27.55 5.95
C GLN A 430 12.87 -28.63 7.05
N SER A 431 11.75 -28.83 7.75
CA SER A 431 11.62 -29.84 8.82
C SER A 431 11.67 -31.29 8.31
N LEU A 432 11.36 -31.52 7.03
CA LEU A 432 11.31 -32.86 6.42
C LEU A 432 12.58 -33.23 5.66
N LEU A 433 13.37 -32.25 5.25
CA LEU A 433 14.58 -32.41 4.45
C LEU A 433 15.85 -32.35 5.31
N THR A 434 15.80 -32.74 6.58
CA THR A 434 16.91 -32.57 7.55
C THR A 434 18.23 -33.16 7.09
N ASP A 435 18.17 -34.29 6.38
CA ASP A 435 19.33 -35.09 5.98
C ASP A 435 19.89 -34.72 4.60
N ASP A 436 19.25 -33.78 3.89
CA ASP A 436 19.66 -33.30 2.56
C ASP A 436 20.04 -31.81 2.63
N ALA A 437 21.33 -31.55 2.79
CA ALA A 437 21.84 -30.18 2.90
C ALA A 437 21.55 -29.33 1.66
N VAL A 438 21.57 -29.93 0.45
CA VAL A 438 21.32 -29.22 -0.81
C VAL A 438 19.85 -28.82 -0.90
N ALA A 439 18.94 -29.76 -0.65
CA ALA A 439 17.50 -29.46 -0.66
C ALA A 439 17.14 -28.42 0.42
N ARG A 440 17.77 -28.47 1.61
CA ARG A 440 17.60 -27.42 2.64
C ARG A 440 18.08 -26.06 2.16
N ALA A 441 19.21 -25.99 1.47
CA ALA A 441 19.71 -24.73 0.92
C ALA A 441 18.75 -24.17 -0.13
N GLU A 442 18.18 -25.00 -1.00
CA GLU A 442 17.16 -24.57 -1.97
C GLU A 442 15.88 -24.04 -1.30
N VAL A 443 15.46 -24.67 -0.20
CA VAL A 443 14.33 -24.17 0.62
C VAL A 443 14.67 -22.79 1.21
N LEU A 444 15.87 -22.63 1.80
CA LEU A 444 16.31 -21.36 2.37
C LEU A 444 16.44 -20.24 1.33
N ASP A 445 16.87 -20.55 0.10
CA ASP A 445 16.94 -19.58 -1.00
C ASP A 445 15.57 -18.95 -1.32
N THR A 446 14.48 -19.67 -1.02
CA THR A 446 13.10 -19.18 -1.17
C THR A 446 12.54 -18.61 0.14
N LEU A 447 12.84 -19.23 1.29
CA LEU A 447 12.31 -18.84 2.60
C LEU A 447 12.81 -17.47 3.02
N LEU A 448 14.08 -17.15 2.76
CA LEU A 448 14.66 -15.86 3.13
C LEU A 448 13.95 -14.66 2.47
N PRO A 449 13.72 -14.64 1.13
CA PRO A 449 12.85 -13.65 0.51
C PRO A 449 11.42 -13.61 1.07
N ALA A 450 10.81 -14.77 1.35
CA ALA A 450 9.45 -14.83 1.92
C ALA A 450 9.37 -14.18 3.31
N LEU A 451 10.37 -14.44 4.18
CA LEU A 451 10.49 -13.78 5.49
C LEU A 451 10.73 -12.27 5.36
N ALA A 452 11.42 -11.82 4.29
CA ALA A 452 11.58 -10.39 4.03
C ALA A 452 10.27 -9.71 3.62
N GLU A 453 9.46 -10.38 2.78
CA GLU A 453 8.16 -9.84 2.34
C GLU A 453 7.13 -9.76 3.47
N THR A 454 7.21 -10.68 4.45
CA THR A 454 6.35 -10.67 5.66
C THR A 454 6.85 -9.71 6.75
N GLY A 455 8.09 -9.21 6.63
CA GLY A 455 8.71 -8.34 7.62
C GLY A 455 9.33 -9.08 8.81
N ASP A 456 9.38 -10.41 8.77
CA ASP A 456 10.00 -11.29 9.77
C ASP A 456 11.54 -11.32 9.64
N PHE A 457 12.14 -10.14 9.65
CA PHE A 457 13.58 -9.95 9.42
C PHE A 457 14.44 -10.64 10.49
N GLU A 458 14.03 -10.60 11.76
CA GLU A 458 14.77 -11.22 12.88
C GLU A 458 14.83 -12.73 12.71
N ARG A 459 13.72 -13.34 12.29
CA ARG A 459 13.64 -14.78 12.05
C ARG A 459 14.51 -15.19 10.87
N ALA A 460 14.53 -14.40 9.79
CA ALA A 460 15.41 -14.66 8.66
C ALA A 460 16.89 -14.73 9.09
N PHE A 461 17.31 -13.85 10.00
CA PHE A 461 18.67 -13.84 10.56
C PHE A 461 18.93 -14.93 11.62
N ALA A 462 17.88 -15.48 12.24
CA ALA A 462 17.99 -16.59 13.18
C ALA A 462 18.16 -17.95 12.48
N LEU A 463 17.90 -18.04 11.17
CA LEU A 463 18.11 -19.27 10.40
C LEU A 463 19.61 -19.54 10.23
N ASP A 464 20.05 -20.70 10.68
CA ASP A 464 21.46 -21.08 10.61
C ASP A 464 21.86 -21.52 9.19
N VAL A 465 22.36 -20.57 8.41
CA VAL A 465 22.94 -20.81 7.07
C VAL A 465 24.37 -21.38 7.13
N ASN A 466 25.02 -21.35 8.31
CA ASN A 466 26.41 -21.79 8.50
C ASN A 466 26.50 -23.29 8.85
N ASP A 467 25.47 -23.85 9.48
CA ASP A 467 25.36 -25.26 9.90
C ASP A 467 25.07 -26.25 8.75
N LEU A 468 25.01 -25.76 7.50
CA LEU A 468 24.93 -26.59 6.30
C LEU A 468 26.30 -27.17 5.93
N HIS A 469 26.80 -28.09 6.77
CA HIS A 469 28.06 -28.78 6.56
C HIS A 469 28.06 -29.60 5.25
N GLY A 470 29.15 -29.53 4.48
CA GLY A 470 29.29 -30.23 3.20
C GLY A 470 28.64 -29.54 1.99
N LEU A 471 28.00 -28.38 2.19
CA LEU A 471 27.42 -27.60 1.10
C LEU A 471 28.50 -26.87 0.28
N ASP A 472 28.28 -26.82 -1.04
CA ASP A 472 29.15 -26.07 -1.95
C ASP A 472 29.26 -24.59 -1.55
N ALA A 473 30.45 -24.00 -1.75
CA ALA A 473 30.71 -22.61 -1.40
C ALA A 473 29.77 -21.64 -2.14
N SER A 474 29.42 -21.95 -3.39
CA SER A 474 28.54 -21.12 -4.23
C SER A 474 27.11 -21.05 -3.68
N LEU A 475 26.57 -22.19 -3.22
CA LEU A 475 25.23 -22.24 -2.62
C LEU A 475 25.18 -21.48 -1.29
N ARG A 476 26.20 -21.62 -0.44
CA ARG A 476 26.29 -20.84 0.82
C ARG A 476 26.38 -19.35 0.54
N ALA A 477 27.21 -18.94 -0.43
CA ALA A 477 27.31 -17.54 -0.83
C ALA A 477 25.97 -16.98 -1.34
N LYS A 478 25.18 -17.78 -2.07
CA LYS A 478 23.84 -17.42 -2.51
C LYS A 478 22.92 -17.10 -1.33
N LEU A 479 22.92 -17.92 -0.27
CA LEU A 479 22.12 -17.67 0.94
C LEU A 479 22.54 -16.39 1.67
N HIS A 480 23.85 -16.15 1.83
CA HIS A 480 24.35 -14.88 2.38
C HIS A 480 23.97 -13.67 1.50
N THR A 481 23.89 -13.86 0.18
CA THR A 481 23.42 -12.83 -0.75
C THR A 481 21.92 -12.55 -0.59
N ARG A 482 21.10 -13.56 -0.23
CA ARG A 482 19.70 -13.36 0.16
C ARG A 482 19.60 -12.59 1.47
N LEU A 483 20.36 -12.99 2.49
CA LEU A 483 20.39 -12.29 3.78
C LEU A 483 20.82 -10.83 3.66
N SER A 484 21.75 -10.50 2.74
CA SER A 484 22.12 -9.09 2.51
C SER A 484 20.96 -8.27 1.94
N ARG A 485 20.11 -8.87 1.09
CA ARG A 485 18.88 -8.22 0.61
C ARG A 485 17.83 -8.08 1.71
N VAL A 486 17.65 -9.09 2.55
CA VAL A 486 16.77 -9.03 3.73
C VAL A 486 17.18 -7.86 4.63
N ALA A 487 18.48 -7.76 4.96
CA ALA A 487 19.02 -6.65 5.75
C ALA A 487 18.80 -5.28 5.09
N TYR A 488 18.98 -5.16 3.78
CA TYR A 488 18.68 -3.92 3.06
C TYR A 488 17.22 -3.50 3.24
N LEU A 489 16.27 -4.43 3.07
CA LEU A 489 14.83 -4.17 3.24
C LEU A 489 14.47 -3.82 4.69
N ALA A 490 15.14 -4.45 5.67
CA ALA A 490 14.99 -4.16 7.10
C ALA A 490 15.61 -2.82 7.55
N GLY A 491 16.45 -2.20 6.71
CA GLY A 491 17.28 -1.05 7.08
C GLY A 491 18.46 -1.40 7.98
N TRP A 492 18.83 -2.69 8.08
CA TRP A 492 19.95 -3.22 8.84
C TRP A 492 21.23 -3.23 7.99
N PHE A 493 21.63 -2.04 7.55
CA PHE A 493 22.64 -1.92 6.50
C PHE A 493 24.01 -2.49 6.91
N THR A 494 24.39 -2.36 8.19
CA THR A 494 25.65 -2.90 8.72
C THR A 494 25.66 -4.43 8.67
N GLU A 495 24.58 -5.06 9.11
CA GLU A 495 24.37 -6.50 9.06
C GLU A 495 24.40 -6.99 7.61
N GLY A 496 23.77 -6.26 6.69
CA GLY A 496 23.79 -6.56 5.26
C GLY A 496 25.19 -6.56 4.65
N VAL A 497 26.04 -5.59 5.03
CA VAL A 497 27.44 -5.55 4.58
C VAL A 497 28.24 -6.74 5.08
N GLU A 498 28.01 -7.18 6.31
CA GLU A 498 28.67 -8.37 6.84
C GLU A 498 28.28 -9.64 6.06
N GLN A 499 27.00 -9.77 5.68
CA GLN A 499 26.55 -10.87 4.83
C GLN A 499 27.20 -10.81 3.42
N VAL A 500 27.36 -9.61 2.85
CA VAL A 500 28.10 -9.42 1.59
C VAL A 500 29.55 -9.85 1.72
N ARG A 501 30.22 -9.50 2.84
CA ARG A 501 31.62 -9.86 3.10
C ARG A 501 31.81 -11.38 3.16
N ILE A 502 30.92 -12.08 3.86
CA ILE A 502 30.93 -13.54 3.96
C ILE A 502 30.73 -14.17 2.57
N ALA A 503 29.70 -13.75 1.83
CA ALA A 503 29.44 -14.25 0.48
C ALA A 503 30.64 -14.06 -0.46
N ARG A 504 31.28 -12.89 -0.42
CA ARG A 504 32.46 -12.57 -1.25
C ARG A 504 33.66 -13.44 -0.90
N THR A 505 33.87 -13.74 0.39
CA THR A 505 34.95 -14.62 0.83
C THR A 505 34.73 -16.06 0.37
N LEU A 506 33.48 -16.53 0.39
CA LEU A 506 33.13 -17.88 -0.08
C LEU A 506 33.31 -18.05 -1.58
N LEU A 507 32.95 -17.05 -2.38
CA LEU A 507 33.05 -17.10 -3.84
C LEU A 507 34.49 -16.93 -4.36
N GLY A 508 35.33 -16.19 -3.63
CA GLY A 508 36.68 -15.85 -4.09
C GLY A 508 36.70 -14.86 -5.26
N PRO A 509 37.89 -14.58 -5.83
CA PRO A 509 38.06 -13.60 -6.90
C PRO A 509 37.51 -14.07 -8.26
N ASP A 510 37.40 -15.37 -8.48
CA ASP A 510 36.97 -15.99 -9.75
C ASP A 510 35.49 -16.40 -9.73
N ALA A 511 34.67 -15.66 -8.99
CA ALA A 511 33.24 -15.93 -8.81
C ALA A 511 32.48 -15.97 -10.16
N PRO A 512 31.54 -16.91 -10.36
CA PRO A 512 30.67 -16.91 -11.53
C PRO A 512 29.88 -15.59 -11.65
N ASP A 513 29.75 -15.08 -12.87
CA ASP A 513 29.05 -13.82 -13.15
C ASP A 513 27.62 -13.79 -12.57
N GLU A 514 26.92 -14.93 -12.56
CA GLU A 514 25.55 -15.04 -12.02
C GLU A 514 25.48 -14.66 -10.52
N LEU A 515 26.44 -15.16 -9.73
CA LEU A 515 26.48 -14.93 -8.29
C LEU A 515 27.10 -13.57 -7.96
N ALA A 516 28.16 -13.20 -8.70
CA ALA A 516 28.82 -11.91 -8.54
C ALA A 516 27.86 -10.74 -8.83
N ALA A 517 27.08 -10.81 -9.91
CA ALA A 517 26.16 -9.74 -10.29
C ALA A 517 25.12 -9.43 -9.22
N GLN A 518 24.47 -10.46 -8.67
CA GLN A 518 23.47 -10.28 -7.61
C GLN A 518 24.08 -9.78 -6.31
N LEU A 519 25.27 -10.27 -5.95
CA LEU A 519 26.01 -9.82 -4.77
C LEU A 519 26.42 -8.35 -4.89
N ASP A 520 26.95 -7.94 -6.04
CA ASP A 520 27.43 -6.59 -6.29
C ASP A 520 26.28 -5.57 -6.34
N VAL A 521 25.12 -5.91 -6.93
CA VAL A 521 23.96 -4.99 -6.91
C VAL A 521 23.44 -4.79 -5.49
N ASN A 522 23.35 -5.84 -4.67
CA ASN A 522 22.94 -5.73 -3.27
C ASN A 522 23.96 -4.90 -2.47
N SER A 523 25.25 -5.15 -2.68
CA SER A 523 26.34 -4.38 -2.09
C SER A 523 26.25 -2.89 -2.46
N ALA A 524 25.91 -2.56 -3.71
CA ALA A 524 25.74 -1.19 -4.16
C ALA A 524 24.57 -0.47 -3.46
N TYR A 525 23.42 -1.12 -3.32
CA TYR A 525 22.27 -0.57 -2.59
C TYR A 525 22.55 -0.37 -1.10
N LEU A 526 23.22 -1.33 -0.45
CA LEU A 526 23.65 -1.21 0.95
C LEU A 526 24.63 -0.05 1.13
N THR A 527 25.68 0.00 0.29
CA THR A 527 26.71 1.04 0.32
C THR A 527 26.09 2.43 0.19
N LEU A 528 25.12 2.63 -0.70
CA LEU A 528 24.45 3.93 -0.87
C LEU A 528 23.72 4.41 0.41
N ASN A 529 23.29 3.50 1.28
CA ASN A 529 22.51 3.83 2.47
C ASN A 529 23.32 3.85 3.77
N ILE A 530 24.58 3.47 3.73
CA ILE A 530 25.51 3.59 4.86
C ILE A 530 26.18 4.97 4.81
N PRO A 531 26.17 5.74 5.91
CA PRO A 531 26.88 7.01 5.97
C PRO A 531 28.38 6.83 5.72
N SER A 532 28.86 7.35 4.59
CA SER A 532 30.27 7.46 4.25
C SER A 532 30.49 8.54 3.19
N ALA A 533 31.64 9.20 3.21
CA ALA A 533 32.00 10.25 2.26
C ALA A 533 32.17 9.72 0.81
N ASP A 534 32.51 8.44 0.65
CA ASP A 534 32.72 7.78 -0.65
C ASP A 534 31.53 6.94 -1.12
N ARG A 535 30.39 6.96 -0.39
CA ARG A 535 29.27 6.02 -0.63
C ARG A 535 28.73 6.05 -2.06
N ILE A 536 28.67 7.23 -2.68
CA ILE A 536 28.19 7.39 -4.06
C ILE A 536 29.17 6.77 -5.05
N SER A 537 30.46 7.08 -4.96
CA SER A 537 31.49 6.53 -5.87
C SER A 537 31.63 5.02 -5.70
N SER A 538 31.59 4.53 -4.46
CA SER A 538 31.73 3.11 -4.15
C SER A 538 30.50 2.32 -4.61
N ALA A 539 29.28 2.84 -4.40
CA ALA A 539 28.07 2.26 -4.95
C ALA A 539 28.06 2.25 -6.49
N ALA A 540 28.55 3.31 -7.14
CA ALA A 540 28.63 3.37 -8.60
C ALA A 540 29.58 2.31 -9.18
N GLY A 541 30.73 2.09 -8.54
CA GLY A 541 31.68 1.04 -8.92
C GLY A 541 31.05 -0.34 -8.89
N LEU A 542 30.40 -0.68 -7.77
CA LEU A 542 29.69 -1.95 -7.57
C LEU A 542 28.52 -2.13 -8.53
N ALA A 543 27.69 -1.10 -8.72
CA ALA A 543 26.57 -1.16 -9.65
C ALA A 543 27.04 -1.36 -11.11
N ARG A 544 28.15 -0.74 -11.51
CA ARG A 544 28.74 -0.95 -12.85
C ARG A 544 29.27 -2.37 -13.04
N GLN A 545 29.93 -2.93 -12.03
CA GLN A 545 30.36 -4.33 -12.03
C GLN A 545 29.16 -5.28 -12.14
N ALA A 546 28.11 -5.04 -11.34
CA ALA A 546 26.88 -5.80 -11.36
C ALA A 546 26.19 -5.77 -12.72
N ALA A 547 26.06 -4.61 -13.35
CA ALA A 547 25.45 -4.48 -14.68
C ALA A 547 26.21 -5.29 -15.74
N LEU A 548 27.54 -5.19 -15.77
CA LEU A 548 28.37 -5.91 -16.74
C LEU A 548 28.34 -7.43 -16.53
N ALA A 549 28.38 -7.89 -15.27
CA ALA A 549 28.27 -9.30 -14.94
C ALA A 549 26.86 -9.85 -15.26
N ALA A 550 25.81 -9.08 -14.95
CA ALA A 550 24.43 -9.44 -15.26
C ALA A 550 24.18 -9.56 -16.78
N ASP A 551 24.76 -8.67 -17.59
CA ASP A 551 24.68 -8.76 -19.05
C ASP A 551 25.34 -10.03 -19.59
N ARG A 552 26.54 -10.39 -19.07
CA ARG A 552 27.24 -11.63 -19.46
C ARG A 552 26.47 -12.89 -19.03
N ALA A 553 25.90 -12.87 -17.82
CA ALA A 553 25.10 -13.97 -17.26
C ALA A 553 23.64 -14.00 -17.74
N ARG A 554 23.20 -13.02 -18.53
CA ARG A 554 21.81 -12.86 -19.00
C ARG A 554 20.78 -12.78 -17.86
N LEU A 555 21.06 -11.95 -16.87
CA LEU A 555 20.18 -11.67 -15.72
C LEU A 555 19.47 -10.31 -15.86
N PRO A 556 18.38 -10.21 -16.65
CA PRO A 556 17.78 -8.93 -17.01
C PRO A 556 17.23 -8.15 -15.81
N ALA A 557 16.73 -8.83 -14.78
CA ALA A 557 16.23 -8.18 -13.57
C ALA A 557 17.36 -7.49 -12.80
N VAL A 558 18.49 -8.18 -12.60
CA VAL A 558 19.69 -7.64 -11.92
C VAL A 558 20.30 -6.49 -12.73
N ALA A 559 20.40 -6.66 -14.06
CA ALA A 559 20.89 -5.60 -14.95
C ALA A 559 19.99 -4.36 -14.86
N CYS A 560 18.67 -4.52 -14.84
CA CYS A 560 17.73 -3.41 -14.71
C CYS A 560 17.92 -2.66 -13.38
N GLU A 561 18.03 -3.38 -12.26
CA GLU A 561 18.30 -2.77 -10.94
C GLU A 561 19.62 -2.00 -10.92
N ALA A 562 20.68 -2.57 -11.51
CA ALA A 562 21.99 -1.96 -11.58
C ALA A 562 22.00 -0.69 -12.44
N TRP A 563 21.37 -0.73 -13.62
CA TRP A 563 21.23 0.45 -14.49
C TRP A 563 20.39 1.56 -13.86
N GLN A 564 19.33 1.21 -13.12
CA GLN A 564 18.57 2.20 -12.36
C GLN A 564 19.42 2.87 -11.26
N LEU A 565 20.19 2.10 -10.51
CA LEU A 565 21.08 2.65 -9.48
C LEU A 565 22.16 3.56 -10.07
N LEU A 566 22.79 3.13 -11.17
CA LEU A 566 23.75 3.96 -11.92
C LEU A 566 23.11 5.26 -12.40
N GLY A 567 21.89 5.21 -12.93
CA GLY A 567 21.18 6.41 -13.36
C GLY A 567 20.88 7.37 -12.21
N ILE A 568 20.53 6.85 -11.02
CA ILE A 568 20.32 7.67 -9.82
C ILE A 568 21.62 8.39 -9.42
N ILE A 569 22.75 7.69 -9.47
CA ILE A 569 24.06 8.23 -9.07
C ILE A 569 24.61 9.22 -10.11
N ALA A 570 24.53 8.88 -11.40
CA ALA A 570 25.07 9.72 -12.47
C ALA A 570 24.39 11.11 -12.52
N ARG A 571 23.12 11.20 -12.08
CA ARG A 571 22.27 12.39 -12.18
C ARG A 571 22.92 13.67 -11.66
N GLU A 572 23.75 13.62 -10.61
CA GLU A 572 24.38 14.83 -10.10
C GLU A 572 25.39 15.42 -11.10
N HIS A 573 26.19 14.56 -11.72
CA HIS A 573 27.32 14.96 -12.54
C HIS A 573 26.98 15.03 -14.02
N ASP A 574 26.17 14.09 -14.52
CA ASP A 574 25.74 13.98 -15.91
C ASP A 574 24.32 13.40 -16.00
N ILE A 575 23.37 14.27 -16.31
CA ILE A 575 21.96 13.91 -16.46
C ILE A 575 21.65 13.17 -17.77
N ASP A 576 22.47 13.34 -18.80
CA ASP A 576 22.32 12.60 -20.06
C ASP A 576 22.81 11.16 -19.87
N GLU A 577 23.90 10.94 -19.14
CA GLU A 577 24.33 9.61 -18.68
C GLU A 577 23.23 8.95 -17.82
N ALA A 578 22.62 9.72 -16.90
CA ALA A 578 21.51 9.22 -16.09
C ALA A 578 20.32 8.76 -16.94
N ASN A 579 19.90 9.58 -17.91
CA ASN A 579 18.83 9.24 -18.85
C ASN A 579 19.19 8.03 -19.71
N ALA A 580 20.45 7.90 -20.16
CA ALA A 580 20.91 6.74 -20.91
C ALA A 580 20.83 5.45 -20.06
N CYS A 581 21.19 5.51 -18.78
CA CYS A 581 21.07 4.38 -17.85
C CYS A 581 19.61 3.97 -17.65
N PHE A 582 18.70 4.92 -17.39
CA PHE A 582 17.27 4.61 -17.25
C PHE A 582 16.67 4.10 -18.56
N GLY A 583 17.12 4.61 -19.72
CA GLY A 583 16.73 4.11 -21.04
C GLY A 583 17.12 2.65 -21.27
N LYS A 584 18.32 2.24 -20.85
CA LYS A 584 18.74 0.82 -20.87
C LYS A 584 17.86 -0.05 -19.97
N ALA A 585 17.61 0.40 -18.74
CA ALA A 585 16.73 -0.29 -17.80
C ALA A 585 15.31 -0.48 -18.37
N LEU A 586 14.75 0.57 -19.00
CA LEU A 586 13.44 0.56 -19.64
C LEU A 586 13.38 -0.43 -20.82
N ALA A 587 14.40 -0.42 -21.70
CA ALA A 587 14.48 -1.32 -22.84
C ALA A 587 14.59 -2.80 -22.43
N LEU A 588 15.41 -3.09 -21.41
CA LEU A 588 15.53 -4.42 -20.81
C LEU A 588 14.19 -4.88 -20.23
N ALA A 589 13.54 -4.03 -19.45
CA ALA A 589 12.25 -4.35 -18.84
C ALA A 589 11.15 -4.60 -19.89
N GLY A 590 11.11 -3.81 -20.96
CA GLY A 590 10.20 -4.02 -22.08
C GLY A 590 10.45 -5.34 -22.82
N THR A 591 11.72 -5.65 -23.11
CA THR A 591 12.11 -6.88 -23.84
C THR A 591 11.75 -8.15 -23.08
N HIS A 592 11.93 -8.14 -21.75
CA HIS A 592 11.69 -9.28 -20.88
C HIS A 592 10.32 -9.25 -20.18
N GLN A 593 9.42 -8.36 -20.59
CA GLN A 593 8.06 -8.24 -20.03
C GLN A 593 8.05 -8.11 -18.50
N MET A 594 8.90 -7.22 -17.95
CA MET A 594 9.00 -6.94 -16.52
C MET A 594 8.26 -5.62 -16.19
N PRO A 595 6.93 -5.62 -15.99
CA PRO A 595 6.13 -4.40 -15.87
C PRO A 595 6.53 -3.51 -14.69
N ILE A 596 6.90 -4.10 -13.54
CA ILE A 596 7.34 -3.33 -12.36
C ILE A 596 8.60 -2.54 -12.69
N GLN A 597 9.62 -3.22 -13.24
CA GLN A 597 10.88 -2.60 -13.60
C GLN A 597 10.72 -1.55 -14.71
N HIS A 598 9.76 -1.77 -15.62
CA HIS A 598 9.38 -0.80 -16.64
C HIS A 598 8.85 0.49 -16.02
N VAL A 599 7.87 0.38 -15.11
CA VAL A 599 7.26 1.55 -14.45
C VAL A 599 8.28 2.30 -13.59
N TYR A 600 9.17 1.60 -12.87
CA TYR A 600 10.26 2.25 -12.14
C TYR A 600 11.17 3.08 -13.05
N ALA A 601 11.61 2.52 -14.18
CA ALA A 601 12.44 3.24 -15.14
C ALA A 601 11.72 4.48 -15.73
N LEU A 602 10.41 4.38 -16.03
CA LEU A 602 9.62 5.52 -16.49
C LEU A 602 9.52 6.64 -15.45
N VAL A 603 9.33 6.32 -14.15
CA VAL A 603 9.28 7.34 -13.09
C VAL A 603 10.63 8.04 -12.97
N ARG A 604 11.73 7.33 -13.11
CA ARG A 604 13.08 7.92 -13.05
C ARG A 604 13.34 8.88 -14.21
N LEU A 605 12.95 8.52 -15.43
CA LEU A 605 13.03 9.41 -16.59
C LEU A 605 12.14 10.65 -16.43
N ALA A 606 10.88 10.46 -16.01
CA ALA A 606 9.97 11.57 -15.76
C ALA A 606 10.48 12.51 -14.64
N GLY A 607 11.11 11.96 -13.61
CA GLY A 607 11.77 12.73 -12.55
C GLY A 607 12.96 13.56 -13.06
N ASN A 608 13.77 13.01 -13.97
CA ASN A 608 14.86 13.76 -14.61
C ASN A 608 14.32 14.90 -15.50
N GLU A 609 13.27 14.65 -16.30
CA GLU A 609 12.63 15.69 -17.11
C GLU A 609 12.06 16.82 -16.22
N TRP A 610 11.45 16.46 -15.09
CA TRP A 610 10.97 17.41 -14.09
C TRP A 610 12.13 18.25 -13.51
N LEU A 611 13.24 17.64 -13.14
CA LEU A 611 14.41 18.37 -12.62
C LEU A 611 15.04 19.30 -13.68
N GLN A 612 15.12 18.87 -14.95
CA GLN A 612 15.71 19.65 -16.03
C GLN A 612 14.83 20.81 -16.48
N HIS A 613 13.52 20.60 -16.53
CA HIS A 613 12.60 21.50 -17.24
C HIS A 613 11.44 21.99 -16.37
N GLY A 614 11.23 21.49 -15.16
CA GLY A 614 10.08 21.81 -14.33
C GLY A 614 8.73 21.33 -14.91
N SER A 615 8.76 20.47 -15.93
CA SER A 615 7.57 19.90 -16.58
C SER A 615 7.02 18.75 -15.75
N THR A 616 5.71 18.75 -15.50
CA THR A 616 4.99 17.65 -14.82
C THR A 616 4.25 16.73 -15.80
N ALA A 617 4.27 17.02 -17.10
CA ALA A 617 3.48 16.29 -18.10
C ALA A 617 3.83 14.80 -18.15
N SER A 618 5.12 14.47 -18.14
CA SER A 618 5.57 13.07 -18.11
C SER A 618 5.32 12.40 -16.76
N LEU A 619 5.40 13.13 -15.64
CA LEU A 619 5.02 12.60 -14.33
C LEU A 619 3.54 12.17 -14.32
N GLY A 620 2.63 13.01 -14.85
CA GLY A 620 1.20 12.67 -14.95
C GLY A 620 0.93 11.44 -15.82
N ARG A 621 1.62 11.31 -16.97
CA ARG A 621 1.51 10.10 -17.83
C ARG A 621 2.03 8.85 -17.14
N THR A 622 3.17 8.94 -16.46
CA THR A 622 3.75 7.81 -15.74
C THR A 622 2.93 7.42 -14.52
N HIS A 623 2.34 8.38 -13.81
CA HIS A 623 1.36 8.11 -12.75
C HIS A 623 0.21 7.26 -13.29
N ALA A 624 -0.37 7.65 -14.43
CA ALA A 624 -1.45 6.88 -15.06
C ALA A 624 -1.02 5.47 -15.52
N GLU A 625 0.23 5.28 -15.97
CA GLU A 625 0.79 3.95 -16.27
C GLU A 625 1.01 3.12 -15.00
N ALA A 626 1.58 3.71 -13.95
CA ALA A 626 1.76 3.04 -12.65
C ALA A 626 0.42 2.57 -12.07
N CYS A 627 -0.59 3.43 -12.13
CA CYS A 627 -1.96 3.10 -11.78
C CYS A 627 -2.52 1.93 -12.62
N ARG A 628 -2.35 1.97 -13.95
CA ARG A 628 -2.83 0.89 -14.84
C ARG A 628 -2.11 -0.43 -14.59
N ALA A 629 -0.83 -0.40 -14.25
CA ALA A 629 -0.04 -1.58 -13.94
C ALA A 629 -0.29 -2.11 -12.50
N GLY A 630 -1.07 -1.40 -11.66
CA GLY A 630 -1.25 -1.75 -10.25
C GLY A 630 -0.02 -1.46 -9.38
N ALA A 631 0.95 -0.67 -9.86
CA ALA A 631 2.16 -0.29 -9.14
C ALA A 631 1.90 0.86 -8.15
N ILE A 632 1.10 0.60 -7.11
CA ILE A 632 0.56 1.60 -6.17
C ILE A 632 1.66 2.36 -5.44
N THR A 633 2.68 1.65 -4.97
CA THR A 633 3.82 2.26 -4.27
C THR A 633 4.54 3.27 -5.17
N VAL A 634 4.65 2.97 -6.47
CA VAL A 634 5.31 3.83 -7.45
C VAL A 634 4.43 5.03 -7.83
N ALA A 635 3.12 4.84 -7.94
CA ALA A 635 2.16 5.94 -8.14
C ALA A 635 2.27 6.99 -7.01
N HIS A 636 2.34 6.54 -5.74
CA HIS A 636 2.53 7.45 -4.61
C HIS A 636 3.91 8.12 -4.56
N ASN A 637 4.94 7.54 -5.19
CA ASN A 637 6.21 8.25 -5.39
C ASN A 637 6.01 9.47 -6.30
N VAL A 638 5.24 9.33 -7.38
CA VAL A 638 4.91 10.43 -8.27
C VAL A 638 4.04 11.48 -7.57
N ASP A 639 3.03 11.06 -6.80
CA ASP A 639 2.24 11.98 -5.95
C ASP A 639 3.14 12.83 -5.04
N ALA A 640 4.15 12.21 -4.40
CA ALA A 640 5.05 12.92 -3.50
C ALA A 640 5.92 13.95 -4.23
N ILE A 641 6.38 13.66 -5.45
CA ILE A 641 7.10 14.62 -6.30
C ILE A 641 6.18 15.78 -6.71
N LEU A 642 4.93 15.48 -7.10
CA LEU A 642 3.95 16.50 -7.47
C LEU A 642 3.61 17.42 -6.28
N ALA A 643 3.48 16.86 -5.08
CA ALA A 643 3.27 17.65 -3.86
C ALA A 643 4.42 18.63 -3.62
N LEU A 644 5.68 18.20 -3.76
CA LEU A 644 6.82 19.12 -3.66
C LEU A 644 6.79 20.18 -4.78
N GLN A 645 6.46 19.78 -6.02
CA GLN A 645 6.31 20.73 -7.11
C GLN A 645 5.27 21.82 -6.79
N SER A 646 4.10 21.46 -6.23
CA SER A 646 3.07 22.40 -5.80
C SER A 646 3.60 23.40 -4.75
N VAL A 647 4.50 22.98 -3.87
CA VAL A 647 5.19 23.89 -2.94
C VAL A 647 6.11 24.86 -3.71
N LEU A 648 6.91 24.35 -4.65
CA LEU A 648 7.88 25.16 -5.40
C LEU A 648 7.19 26.17 -6.34
N THR A 649 6.02 25.83 -6.90
CA THR A 649 5.22 26.73 -7.75
C THR A 649 4.39 27.75 -6.98
N GLY A 650 4.34 27.64 -5.65
CA GLY A 650 3.59 28.56 -4.79
C GLY A 650 2.11 28.22 -4.60
N ASP A 651 1.66 27.06 -5.09
CA ASP A 651 0.30 26.54 -4.91
C ASP A 651 0.11 25.92 -3.52
N HIS A 652 0.41 26.71 -2.48
CA HIS A 652 0.55 26.24 -1.11
C HIS A 652 -0.70 25.58 -0.52
N VAL A 653 -1.90 25.92 -1.01
CA VAL A 653 -3.16 25.29 -0.57
C VAL A 653 -3.27 23.87 -1.14
N VAL A 654 -3.06 23.73 -2.45
CA VAL A 654 -3.06 22.44 -3.15
C VAL A 654 -1.97 21.54 -2.55
N ALA A 655 -0.76 22.08 -2.34
CA ALA A 655 0.33 21.34 -1.72
C ALA A 655 -0.04 20.80 -0.33
N ALA A 656 -0.69 21.60 0.53
CA ALA A 656 -1.11 21.15 1.86
C ALA A 656 -2.12 19.99 1.78
N GLU A 657 -3.11 20.10 0.89
CA GLU A 657 -4.11 19.06 0.69
C GLU A 657 -3.50 17.76 0.13
N GLU A 658 -2.59 17.87 -0.83
CA GLU A 658 -1.87 16.73 -1.41
C GLU A 658 -0.97 16.05 -0.38
N ILE A 659 -0.20 16.80 0.39
CA ILE A 659 0.69 16.28 1.44
C ILE A 659 -0.13 15.51 2.48
N GLU A 660 -1.21 16.09 3.01
CA GLU A 660 -2.03 15.44 4.05
C GLU A 660 -2.80 14.22 3.51
N ARG A 661 -3.27 14.27 2.26
CA ARG A 661 -3.88 13.10 1.59
C ARG A 661 -2.87 11.96 1.44
N CYS A 662 -1.67 12.27 0.96
CA CYS A 662 -0.64 11.27 0.74
C CYS A 662 -0.09 10.73 2.06
N LEU A 663 0.19 11.58 3.06
CA LEU A 663 0.68 11.15 4.38
C LEU A 663 -0.27 10.19 5.08
N ARG A 664 -1.59 10.46 5.04
CA ARG A 664 -2.59 9.53 5.60
C ARG A 664 -2.51 8.16 4.91
N THR A 665 -2.38 8.16 3.59
CA THR A 665 -2.31 6.93 2.80
C THR A 665 -1.01 6.17 3.04
N THR A 666 0.15 6.82 2.91
CA THR A 666 1.46 6.19 3.06
C THR A 666 1.73 5.73 4.48
N THR A 667 1.21 6.43 5.49
CA THR A 667 1.31 5.99 6.90
C THR A 667 0.44 4.77 7.15
N ARG A 668 -0.81 4.77 6.69
CA ARG A 668 -1.72 3.62 6.79
C ARG A 668 -1.17 2.39 6.06
N LEU A 669 -0.54 2.59 4.88
CA LEU A 669 0.09 1.53 4.08
C LEU A 669 1.54 1.21 4.51
N ARG A 670 2.08 1.88 5.55
CA ARG A 670 3.45 1.71 6.08
C ARG A 670 4.59 1.92 5.06
N PHE A 671 4.43 2.85 4.12
CA PHE A 671 5.47 3.23 3.15
C PHE A 671 6.49 4.21 3.76
N HIS A 672 7.36 3.70 4.65
CA HIS A 672 8.25 4.52 5.47
C HIS A 672 9.11 5.54 4.69
N ALA A 673 9.68 5.16 3.53
CA ALA A 673 10.49 6.08 2.73
C ALA A 673 9.67 7.24 2.15
N LEU A 674 8.47 6.96 1.65
CA LEU A 674 7.57 7.99 1.13
C LEU A 674 7.03 8.87 2.25
N THR A 675 6.71 8.31 3.41
CA THR A 675 6.30 9.09 4.58
C THR A 675 7.39 10.08 5.00
N ARG A 676 8.67 9.67 5.05
CA ARG A 676 9.77 10.61 5.33
C ARG A 676 9.87 11.72 4.30
N TYR A 677 9.77 11.39 3.01
CA TYR A 677 9.83 12.40 1.94
C TYR A 677 8.67 13.42 2.03
N LEU A 678 7.46 12.96 2.35
CA LEU A 678 6.29 13.83 2.53
C LEU A 678 6.40 14.70 3.79
N LEU A 679 6.94 14.18 4.91
CA LEU A 679 7.22 14.98 6.11
C LEU A 679 8.28 16.06 5.85
N MET A 680 9.33 15.73 5.09
CA MET A 680 10.29 16.74 4.59
C MET A 680 9.58 17.78 3.71
N THR A 681 8.69 17.37 2.82
CA THR A 681 7.92 18.27 1.94
C THR A 681 7.00 19.18 2.76
N LYS A 682 6.40 18.68 3.85
CA LYS A 682 5.62 19.47 4.81
C LYS A 682 6.46 20.56 5.48
N ALA A 683 7.71 20.24 5.86
CA ALA A 683 8.65 21.23 6.38
C ALA A 683 9.01 22.30 5.33
N VAL A 684 9.23 21.90 4.07
CA VAL A 684 9.49 22.83 2.96
C VAL A 684 8.29 23.77 2.74
N LEU A 685 7.06 23.26 2.77
CA LEU A 685 5.85 24.08 2.66
C LEU A 685 5.78 25.14 3.77
N ALA A 686 6.01 24.75 5.02
CA ALA A 686 6.02 25.69 6.14
C ALA A 686 7.12 26.74 6.00
N GLY A 687 8.32 26.33 5.56
CA GLY A 687 9.45 27.23 5.33
C GLY A 687 9.18 28.23 4.21
N HIS A 688 8.57 27.79 3.11
CA HIS A 688 8.17 28.65 1.98
C HIS A 688 7.00 29.59 2.31
N ARG A 689 6.26 29.34 3.39
CA ARG A 689 5.27 30.29 3.95
C ARG A 689 5.91 31.30 4.92
N GLY A 690 7.18 31.14 5.26
CA GLY A 690 7.86 31.97 6.26
C GLY A 690 7.40 31.72 7.70
N ASN A 691 6.83 30.53 7.98
CA ASN A 691 6.36 30.18 9.31
C ASN A 691 7.38 29.29 10.03
N ARG A 692 8.29 29.91 10.80
CA ARG A 692 9.36 29.17 11.48
C ARG A 692 8.85 28.14 12.49
N ALA A 693 7.85 28.48 13.28
CA ALA A 693 7.32 27.55 14.29
C ALA A 693 6.77 26.27 13.65
N GLU A 694 6.01 26.41 12.56
CA GLU A 694 5.49 25.28 11.81
C GLU A 694 6.61 24.51 11.07
N THR A 695 7.63 25.21 10.58
CA THR A 695 8.82 24.60 9.96
C THR A 695 9.55 23.69 10.94
N GLU A 696 9.85 24.18 12.14
CA GLU A 696 10.55 23.40 13.16
C GLU A 696 9.70 22.22 13.66
N ASN A 697 8.38 22.40 13.79
CA ASN A 697 7.48 21.31 14.16
C ASN A 697 7.47 20.19 13.10
N ALA A 698 7.34 20.54 11.82
CA ALA A 698 7.37 19.57 10.72
C ALA A 698 8.72 18.85 10.59
N ILE A 699 9.84 19.54 10.87
CA ILE A 699 11.17 18.90 10.94
C ILE A 699 11.23 17.91 12.12
N GLY A 700 10.68 18.26 13.28
CA GLY A 700 10.56 17.34 14.41
C GLY A 700 9.75 16.08 14.08
N GLU A 701 8.64 16.22 13.35
CA GLU A 701 7.88 15.08 12.82
C GLU A 701 8.72 14.21 11.87
N PHE A 702 9.49 14.83 10.97
CA PHE A 702 10.43 14.12 10.09
C PHE A 702 11.50 13.36 10.89
N GLU A 703 12.16 14.01 11.84
CA GLU A 703 13.25 13.44 12.66
C GLU A 703 12.77 12.25 13.51
N ALA A 704 11.52 12.27 13.98
CA ALA A 704 10.93 11.16 14.72
C ALA A 704 10.83 9.87 13.89
N VAL A 705 10.72 9.98 12.56
CA VAL A 705 10.62 8.85 11.62
C VAL A 705 11.96 8.57 10.94
N ALA A 706 12.82 9.57 10.79
CA ALA A 706 14.12 9.47 10.16
C ALA A 706 15.18 8.95 11.15
N LYS A 707 15.57 7.68 11.01
CA LYS A 707 16.76 7.15 11.70
C LYS A 707 18.04 7.85 11.17
N ASN A 708 19.08 7.96 12.01
CA ASN A 708 20.36 8.61 11.69
C ASN A 708 20.91 8.15 10.33
N GLY A 709 20.99 9.07 9.36
CA GLY A 709 21.54 8.80 8.01
C GLY A 709 20.57 8.97 6.83
N ALA A 710 19.32 9.39 7.07
CA ALA A 710 18.34 9.65 6.00
C ALA A 710 18.87 10.64 4.94
N GLN A 711 18.70 10.30 3.66
CA GLN A 711 19.22 11.09 2.54
C GLN A 711 18.48 12.41 2.33
N GLU A 712 17.22 12.50 2.79
CA GLU A 712 16.37 13.68 2.67
C GLU A 712 16.76 14.81 3.63
N TYR A 713 17.54 14.51 4.68
CA TYR A 713 17.81 15.43 5.77
C TYR A 713 18.43 16.78 5.36
N PRO A 714 19.38 16.85 4.39
CA PRO A 714 19.89 18.15 3.89
C PRO A 714 18.81 19.08 3.33
N LEU A 715 17.69 18.55 2.81
CA LEU A 715 16.58 19.36 2.30
C LEU A 715 15.87 20.14 3.43
N CYS A 716 15.78 19.57 4.64
CA CYS A 716 15.20 20.27 5.79
C CYS A 716 15.99 21.54 6.14
N PHE A 717 17.30 21.52 5.95
CA PHE A 717 18.16 22.69 6.18
C PHE A 717 18.09 23.67 5.01
N GLY A 718 18.41 23.19 3.82
CA GLY A 718 18.64 24.08 2.69
C GLY A 718 17.39 24.49 1.90
N LEU A 719 16.36 23.65 1.87
CA LEU A 719 15.10 23.94 1.15
C LEU A 719 13.99 24.41 2.09
N ALA A 720 14.00 24.03 3.38
CA ALA A 720 13.05 24.55 4.36
C ALA A 720 13.63 25.70 5.22
N ARG A 721 14.59 25.43 6.13
CA ARG A 721 15.08 26.45 7.08
C ARG A 721 15.74 27.66 6.42
N ALA A 722 16.54 27.45 5.38
CA ALA A 722 17.22 28.53 4.67
C ALA A 722 16.23 29.45 3.94
N PHE A 723 15.22 28.89 3.28
CA PHE A 723 14.15 29.69 2.66
C PHE A 723 13.33 30.43 3.72
N CYS A 724 12.99 29.78 4.84
CA CYS A 724 12.32 30.47 5.95
C CYS A 724 13.17 31.65 6.46
N ALA A 725 14.49 31.49 6.59
CA ALA A 725 15.39 32.55 7.03
C ALA A 725 15.50 33.69 6.01
N LEU A 726 15.48 33.38 4.71
CA LEU A 726 15.43 34.39 3.66
C LEU A 726 14.13 35.20 3.69
N LEU A 727 12.99 34.56 3.98
CA LEU A 727 11.71 35.24 4.14
C LEU A 727 11.62 36.08 5.43
N GLU A 728 12.50 35.82 6.40
CA GLU A 728 12.73 36.64 7.59
C GLU A 728 13.77 37.77 7.35
N GLU A 729 14.32 37.89 6.13
CA GLU A 729 15.44 38.79 5.78
C GLU A 729 16.70 38.54 6.63
N ASN A 730 16.89 37.31 7.11
CA ASN A 730 18.08 36.86 7.85
C ASN A 730 19.02 36.06 6.94
N HIS A 731 19.77 36.77 6.08
CA HIS A 731 20.66 36.15 5.09
C HIS A 731 21.82 35.37 5.74
N ALA A 732 22.32 35.83 6.88
CA ALA A 732 23.39 35.16 7.62
C ALA A 732 22.96 33.79 8.15
N LEU A 733 21.74 33.70 8.71
CA LEU A 733 21.16 32.43 9.11
C LEU A 733 20.91 31.54 7.89
N ALA A 734 20.33 32.08 6.81
CA ALA A 734 20.08 31.31 5.59
C ALA A 734 21.36 30.66 5.04
N MET A 735 22.46 31.42 5.01
CA MET A 735 23.76 30.87 4.64
C MET A 735 24.25 29.81 5.61
N THR A 736 24.10 30.01 6.92
CA THR A 736 24.50 29.03 7.94
C THR A 736 23.76 27.71 7.73
N GLU A 737 22.47 27.75 7.41
CA GLU A 737 21.67 26.54 7.12
C GLU A 737 22.12 25.86 5.82
N LEU A 738 22.49 26.62 4.77
CA LEU A 738 23.03 26.07 3.52
C LEU A 738 24.43 25.47 3.70
N ASP A 739 25.28 26.09 4.52
CA ASP A 739 26.59 25.56 4.89
C ASP A 739 26.45 24.27 5.69
N ARG A 740 25.43 24.20 6.57
CA ARG A 740 25.08 22.97 7.29
C ARG A 740 24.58 21.88 6.35
N ALA A 741 23.73 22.21 5.36
CA ALA A 741 23.32 21.26 4.34
C ALA A 741 24.52 20.70 3.56
N LEU A 742 25.45 21.55 3.12
CA LEU A 742 26.67 21.13 2.43
C LEU A 742 27.57 20.25 3.32
N ALA A 743 27.72 20.60 4.60
CA ALA A 743 28.52 19.81 5.53
C ALA A 743 27.93 18.40 5.74
N LEU A 744 26.60 18.30 5.83
CA LEU A 744 25.89 17.03 5.89
C LEU A 744 26.09 16.21 4.61
N GLU A 745 26.00 16.85 3.44
CA GLU A 745 26.24 16.19 2.15
C GLU A 745 27.70 15.76 1.98
N SER A 746 28.66 16.53 2.47
CA SER A 746 30.08 16.17 2.39
C SER A 746 30.41 14.94 3.25
N GLN A 747 29.73 14.79 4.39
CA GLN A 747 29.87 13.63 5.27
C GLN A 747 29.02 12.44 4.80
N ASN A 748 27.88 12.71 4.16
CA ASN A 748 26.88 11.74 3.75
C ASN A 748 26.20 12.12 2.41
N PRO A 749 26.88 11.96 1.26
CA PRO A 749 26.46 12.52 -0.04
C PRO A 749 25.09 12.03 -0.50
N THR A 750 24.16 12.90 -0.86
CA THR A 750 22.76 12.54 -1.13
C THR A 750 22.44 12.42 -2.63
N THR A 751 21.36 11.70 -2.96
CA THR A 751 20.81 11.62 -4.33
C THR A 751 19.69 12.64 -4.60
N PHE A 752 19.48 13.58 -3.67
CA PHE A 752 18.53 14.69 -3.76
C PHE A 752 19.24 16.02 -4.02
N HIS A 753 18.91 16.71 -5.11
CA HIS A 753 19.69 17.86 -5.61
C HIS A 753 19.01 19.22 -5.38
N LEU A 754 18.05 19.31 -4.46
CA LEU A 754 17.27 20.54 -4.21
C LEU A 754 17.58 21.19 -2.86
N SER A 755 18.64 20.78 -2.17
CA SER A 755 19.07 21.35 -0.88
C SER A 755 19.67 22.75 -1.00
N GLY A 756 19.76 23.31 -2.22
CA GLY A 756 20.29 24.65 -2.44
C GLY A 756 21.82 24.74 -2.47
N THR A 757 22.55 23.63 -2.26
CA THR A 757 24.02 23.59 -2.32
C THR A 757 24.56 23.90 -3.71
N HIS A 758 23.89 23.44 -4.77
CA HIS A 758 24.20 23.74 -6.18
C HIS A 758 23.56 25.02 -6.75
N GLY A 759 22.87 25.81 -5.91
CA GLY A 759 22.08 26.96 -6.38
C GLY A 759 22.10 28.14 -5.42
N MET A 760 21.16 28.18 -4.47
CA MET A 760 20.99 29.30 -3.54
C MET A 760 22.28 29.64 -2.77
N ARG A 761 23.06 28.63 -2.35
CA ARG A 761 24.34 28.85 -1.65
C ARG A 761 25.35 29.59 -2.53
N VAL A 762 25.40 29.26 -3.82
CA VAL A 762 26.27 29.93 -4.80
C VAL A 762 25.89 31.40 -4.93
N LEU A 763 24.60 31.70 -5.09
CA LEU A 763 24.11 33.08 -5.18
C LEU A 763 24.45 33.90 -3.94
N LEU A 764 24.08 33.42 -2.76
CA LEU A 764 24.31 34.15 -1.51
C LEU A 764 25.81 34.32 -1.23
N GLY A 765 26.65 33.33 -1.54
CA GLY A 765 28.10 33.46 -1.38
C GLY A 765 28.73 34.47 -2.35
N VAL A 766 28.20 34.63 -3.57
CA VAL A 766 28.60 35.71 -4.48
C VAL A 766 28.17 37.08 -3.94
N LEU A 767 26.92 37.20 -3.47
CA LEU A 767 26.39 38.44 -2.89
C LEU A 767 27.22 38.89 -1.67
N ASP A 768 27.56 37.96 -0.78
CA ASP A 768 28.41 38.21 0.39
C ASP A 768 29.90 38.46 0.04
N GLY A 769 30.29 38.31 -1.23
CA GLY A 769 31.68 38.47 -1.68
C GLY A 769 32.61 37.30 -1.32
N ARG A 770 32.07 36.19 -0.81
CA ARG A 770 32.84 34.97 -0.49
C ARG A 770 33.23 34.17 -1.74
N PHE A 771 32.43 34.25 -2.81
CA PHE A 771 32.67 33.51 -4.05
C PHE A 771 32.93 34.45 -5.23
N GLY A 772 34.02 34.17 -5.97
CA GLY A 772 34.35 34.82 -7.25
C GLY A 772 34.14 33.89 -8.45
N TRP A 773 34.69 34.26 -9.62
CA TRP A 773 34.59 33.46 -10.85
C TRP A 773 35.16 32.04 -10.71
N SER A 774 36.24 31.87 -9.96
CA SER A 774 36.86 30.55 -9.74
C SER A 774 35.92 29.62 -8.96
N ASP A 775 35.34 30.12 -7.87
CA ASP A 775 34.38 29.38 -7.05
C ASP A 775 33.11 29.10 -7.84
N TYR A 776 32.58 30.10 -8.55
CA TYR A 776 31.40 29.95 -9.40
C TYR A 776 31.57 28.82 -10.41
N ARG A 777 32.67 28.79 -11.17
CA ARG A 777 32.92 27.73 -12.16
C ARG A 777 33.01 26.34 -11.53
N THR A 778 33.62 26.25 -10.35
CA THR A 778 33.79 24.99 -9.62
C THR A 778 32.45 24.49 -9.09
N LEU A 779 31.70 25.36 -8.40
CA LEU A 779 30.42 25.03 -7.77
C LEU A 779 29.30 24.77 -8.78
N THR A 780 29.41 25.32 -9.99
CA THR A 780 28.42 25.15 -11.07
C THR A 780 28.80 24.09 -12.11
N ALA A 781 29.92 23.37 -11.91
CA ALA A 781 30.39 22.35 -12.85
C ALA A 781 29.48 21.11 -12.91
N ALA A 782 28.81 20.77 -11.80
CA ALA A 782 27.90 19.64 -11.74
C ALA A 782 26.58 19.92 -12.48
N SER A 783 26.03 18.91 -13.18
CA SER A 783 24.76 19.03 -13.90
C SER A 783 23.58 19.41 -12.99
N ALA A 784 23.64 19.08 -11.69
CA ALA A 784 22.70 19.53 -10.67
C ALA A 784 22.52 21.06 -10.64
N SER A 785 23.56 21.83 -10.94
CA SER A 785 23.50 23.31 -11.01
C SER A 785 22.73 23.83 -12.23
N GLY A 786 22.60 22.99 -13.27
CA GLY A 786 21.85 23.26 -14.50
C GLY A 786 20.39 22.85 -14.45
N MET A 787 19.98 22.07 -13.45
CA MET A 787 18.56 21.73 -13.19
C MET A 787 17.75 23.00 -12.97
N ARG A 788 16.50 23.05 -13.46
CA ARG A 788 15.75 24.31 -13.60
C ARG A 788 15.64 25.09 -12.29
N TRP A 789 15.38 24.40 -11.17
CA TRP A 789 15.30 25.00 -9.85
C TRP A 789 16.61 25.65 -9.42
N ASN A 790 17.76 24.98 -9.60
CA ASN A 790 19.06 25.52 -9.20
C ASN A 790 19.57 26.59 -10.16
N ARG A 791 19.31 26.40 -11.46
CA ARG A 791 19.78 27.27 -12.56
C ARG A 791 19.36 28.72 -12.40
N GLN A 792 18.19 28.98 -11.80
CA GLN A 792 17.77 30.35 -11.55
C GLN A 792 18.73 31.09 -10.61
N PHE A 793 19.27 30.40 -9.60
CA PHE A 793 20.18 31.01 -8.63
C PHE A 793 21.60 31.12 -9.19
N THR A 794 22.05 30.14 -9.97
CA THR A 794 23.38 30.17 -10.60
C THR A 794 23.47 31.25 -11.68
N GLU A 795 22.45 31.42 -12.53
CA GLU A 795 22.42 32.52 -13.51
C GLU A 795 22.28 33.90 -12.83
N LEU A 796 21.59 34.02 -11.69
CA LEU A 796 21.63 35.25 -10.88
C LEU A 796 23.04 35.54 -10.33
N ALA A 797 23.73 34.52 -9.82
CA ALA A 797 25.10 34.65 -9.34
C ALA A 797 26.05 35.09 -10.47
N ARG A 798 25.88 34.51 -11.66
CA ARG A 798 26.61 34.89 -12.88
C ARG A 798 26.33 36.33 -13.28
N ALA A 799 25.07 36.78 -13.23
CA ALA A 799 24.69 38.14 -13.55
C ALA A 799 25.40 39.16 -12.63
N VAL A 800 25.45 38.88 -11.32
CA VAL A 800 26.16 39.73 -10.35
C VAL A 800 27.67 39.78 -10.64
N LEU A 801 28.32 38.64 -10.92
CA LEU A 801 29.75 38.60 -11.25
C LEU A 801 30.06 39.37 -12.55
N LEU A 802 29.26 39.20 -13.61
CA LEU A 802 29.40 39.94 -14.86
C LEU A 802 29.18 41.45 -14.65
N GLY A 803 28.21 41.81 -13.80
CA GLY A 803 27.92 43.18 -13.41
C GLY A 803 29.11 43.85 -12.72
N ARG A 804 29.75 43.15 -11.76
CA ARG A 804 30.96 43.61 -11.08
C ARG A 804 32.15 43.81 -12.03
N ASP A 805 32.21 43.02 -13.09
CA ASP A 805 33.19 43.18 -14.19
C ASP A 805 32.80 44.24 -15.22
N SER A 806 31.75 45.04 -14.98
CA SER A 806 31.21 46.05 -15.91
C SER A 806 30.75 45.49 -17.27
N ARG A 807 30.40 44.20 -17.34
CA ARG A 807 29.88 43.54 -18.54
C ARG A 807 28.36 43.57 -18.58
N CYS A 808 27.79 44.78 -18.60
CA CYS A 808 26.37 45.01 -18.31
C CYS A 808 25.39 44.26 -19.23
N ALA A 809 25.68 44.17 -20.54
CA ALA A 809 24.82 43.46 -21.49
C ALA A 809 24.72 41.96 -21.15
N GLU A 810 25.86 41.31 -20.91
CA GLU A 810 25.92 39.89 -20.57
C GLU A 810 25.33 39.62 -19.18
N ALA A 811 25.49 40.56 -18.24
CA ALA A 811 24.85 40.50 -16.92
C ALA A 811 23.33 40.52 -17.04
N LEU A 812 22.78 41.40 -17.88
CA LEU A 812 21.34 41.48 -18.14
C LEU A 812 20.80 40.22 -18.83
N GLU A 813 21.54 39.65 -19.79
CA GLU A 813 21.19 38.38 -20.43
C GLU A 813 21.19 37.21 -19.41
N ALA A 814 22.19 37.13 -18.54
CA ALA A 814 22.23 36.13 -17.48
C ALA A 814 21.05 36.29 -16.51
N PHE A 815 20.73 37.52 -16.12
CA PHE A 815 19.54 37.81 -15.33
C PHE A 815 18.26 37.37 -16.05
N GLN A 816 18.11 37.64 -17.35
CA GLN A 816 16.95 37.19 -18.12
C GLN A 816 16.82 35.67 -18.13
N ARG A 817 17.91 34.93 -18.37
CA ARG A 817 17.93 33.46 -18.29
C ARG A 817 17.54 32.95 -16.89
N ALA A 818 17.99 33.62 -15.84
CA ALA A 818 17.56 33.30 -14.48
C ALA A 818 16.05 33.51 -14.29
N GLN A 819 15.50 34.61 -14.82
CA GLN A 819 14.08 34.92 -14.74
C GLN A 819 13.21 33.94 -15.55
N GLU A 820 13.71 33.41 -16.67
CA GLU A 820 13.07 32.36 -17.47
C GLU A 820 13.09 31.01 -16.74
N ALA A 821 14.23 30.64 -16.13
CA ALA A 821 14.33 29.44 -15.32
C ALA A 821 13.36 29.50 -14.12
N ALA A 822 13.28 30.66 -13.45
CA ALA A 822 12.42 30.95 -12.31
C ALA A 822 10.93 31.15 -12.65
N GLU A 823 10.55 31.12 -13.93
CA GLU A 823 9.18 31.44 -14.35
C GLU A 823 8.08 30.64 -13.62
N PRO A 824 8.22 29.31 -13.41
CA PRO A 824 7.24 28.51 -12.68
C PRO A 824 7.29 28.72 -11.16
N TYR A 825 8.29 29.43 -10.64
CA TYR A 825 8.62 29.49 -9.22
C TYR A 825 8.51 30.93 -8.70
N PRO A 826 7.27 31.46 -8.52
CA PRO A 826 7.06 32.88 -8.24
C PRO A 826 7.79 33.36 -6.97
N LEU A 827 7.76 32.57 -5.90
CA LEU A 827 8.45 32.92 -4.65
C LEU A 827 9.96 33.09 -4.88
N ALA A 828 10.60 32.09 -5.46
CA ALA A 828 12.04 32.10 -5.74
C ALA A 828 12.41 33.20 -6.74
N ARG A 829 11.57 33.43 -7.75
CA ARG A 829 11.74 34.49 -8.76
C ARG A 829 11.76 35.88 -8.15
N HIS A 830 10.81 36.19 -7.28
CA HIS A 830 10.72 37.50 -6.62
C HIS A 830 11.77 37.65 -5.51
N LEU A 831 12.11 36.56 -4.82
CA LEU A 831 13.21 36.54 -3.86
C LEU A 831 14.55 36.82 -4.55
N GLY A 832 14.82 36.17 -5.68
CA GLY A 832 16.02 36.40 -6.49
C GLY A 832 16.17 37.85 -6.92
N ARG A 833 15.08 38.46 -7.43
CA ARG A 833 15.01 39.91 -7.75
C ARG A 833 15.37 40.79 -6.56
N ARG A 834 14.79 40.48 -5.39
CA ARG A 834 15.07 41.21 -4.14
C ARG A 834 16.55 41.08 -3.76
N LEU A 835 17.12 39.89 -3.85
CA LEU A 835 18.50 39.62 -3.45
C LEU A 835 19.53 40.34 -4.34
N VAL A 836 19.37 40.31 -5.66
CA VAL A 836 20.36 40.89 -6.58
C VAL A 836 20.22 42.39 -6.81
N ALA A 837 19.08 43.00 -6.43
CA ALA A 837 18.80 44.40 -6.75
C ALA A 837 19.86 45.39 -6.22
N GLN A 838 20.49 45.12 -5.08
CA GLN A 838 21.53 45.99 -4.53
C GLN A 838 22.78 46.04 -5.41
N GLU A 839 23.12 44.91 -6.03
CA GLU A 839 24.30 44.77 -6.88
C GLU A 839 24.05 45.25 -8.33
N ALA A 840 22.81 45.57 -8.67
CA ALA A 840 22.37 45.80 -10.05
C ALA A 840 22.23 47.26 -10.47
N ALA A 841 22.69 48.20 -9.64
CA ALA A 841 22.57 49.63 -9.90
C ALA A 841 23.21 50.07 -11.23
N GLU A 842 24.30 49.42 -11.64
CA GLU A 842 25.09 49.81 -12.83
C GLU A 842 24.78 49.00 -14.10
N TRP A 843 24.10 47.86 -13.98
CA TRP A 843 23.89 46.92 -15.10
C TRP A 843 22.44 46.48 -15.30
N GLY A 844 21.52 46.84 -14.40
CA GLY A 844 20.13 46.38 -14.43
C GLY A 844 19.09 47.46 -14.09
N ASP A 845 17.87 47.03 -13.77
CA ASP A 845 16.76 47.89 -13.35
C ASP A 845 16.25 47.49 -11.95
N PRO A 846 17.05 47.76 -10.90
CA PRO A 846 16.73 47.32 -9.54
C PRO A 846 15.44 47.96 -9.01
N VAL A 847 15.05 49.16 -9.47
CA VAL A 847 13.81 49.81 -9.05
C VAL A 847 12.59 49.04 -9.52
N SER A 848 12.54 48.63 -10.80
CA SER A 848 11.45 47.80 -11.32
C SER A 848 11.39 46.43 -10.64
N TRP A 849 12.55 45.80 -10.42
CA TRP A 849 12.64 44.50 -9.77
C TRP A 849 12.16 44.53 -8.33
N LEU A 850 12.57 45.54 -7.56
CA LEU A 850 12.15 45.74 -6.18
C LEU A 850 10.67 46.10 -6.06
N ARG A 851 10.10 46.89 -6.99
CA ARG A 851 8.64 47.14 -7.02
C ARG A 851 7.86 45.85 -7.24
N SER A 852 8.32 45.03 -8.18
CA SER A 852 7.68 43.76 -8.48
C SER A 852 7.81 42.76 -7.33
N ALA A 853 8.96 42.69 -6.67
CA ALA A 853 9.15 41.85 -5.48
C ALA A 853 8.32 42.34 -4.29
N GLU A 854 8.29 43.65 -4.03
CA GLU A 854 7.49 44.25 -2.95
C GLU A 854 6.00 43.92 -3.10
N GLU A 855 5.46 44.04 -4.31
CA GLU A 855 4.07 43.72 -4.59
C GLU A 855 3.76 42.24 -4.31
N TYR A 856 4.62 41.34 -4.78
CA TYR A 856 4.47 39.91 -4.54
C TYR A 856 4.50 39.56 -3.04
N PHE A 857 5.54 39.98 -2.30
CA PHE A 857 5.68 39.63 -0.89
C PHE A 857 4.64 40.32 0.00
N HIS A 858 4.12 41.49 -0.41
CA HIS A 858 2.99 42.10 0.26
C HIS A 858 1.71 41.26 0.09
N GLN A 859 1.42 40.78 -1.13
CA GLN A 859 0.26 39.90 -1.40
C GLN A 859 0.40 38.54 -0.73
N ALA A 860 1.61 37.99 -0.69
CA ALA A 860 1.92 36.74 0.00
C ALA A 860 1.97 36.89 1.53
N THR A 861 1.68 38.07 2.08
CA THR A 861 1.69 38.36 3.53
C THR A 861 3.04 38.08 4.23
N ILE A 862 4.15 38.34 3.53
CA ILE A 862 5.52 38.21 4.05
C ILE A 862 6.08 39.63 4.31
N PRO A 863 5.81 40.22 5.49
CA PRO A 863 6.05 41.64 5.73
C PRO A 863 7.53 42.02 5.79
N ALA A 864 8.40 41.12 6.24
CA ALA A 864 9.84 41.37 6.36
C ALA A 864 10.46 41.69 4.99
N VAL A 865 10.31 40.79 4.01
CA VAL A 865 10.82 40.97 2.65
C VAL A 865 10.19 42.18 1.95
N ALA A 866 8.87 42.37 2.09
CA ALA A 866 8.20 43.54 1.53
C ALA A 866 8.75 44.85 2.13
N SER A 867 9.02 44.87 3.44
CA SER A 867 9.61 46.01 4.14
C SER A 867 11.04 46.28 3.68
N ALA A 868 11.84 45.24 3.48
CA ALA A 868 13.20 45.35 2.96
C ALA A 868 13.20 45.90 1.51
N CYS A 869 12.31 45.43 0.64
CA CYS A 869 12.14 45.99 -0.70
C CYS A 869 11.85 47.50 -0.65
N ARG A 870 10.93 47.92 0.24
CA ARG A 870 10.63 49.34 0.47
C ARG A 870 11.83 50.11 1.01
N GLY A 871 12.63 49.52 1.88
CA GLY A 871 13.89 50.09 2.35
C GLY A 871 14.82 50.44 1.20
N LEU A 872 15.07 49.48 0.30
CA LEU A 872 15.96 49.66 -0.84
C LEU A 872 15.42 50.62 -1.90
N LEU A 873 14.11 50.62 -2.14
CA LEU A 873 13.51 51.63 -3.02
C LEU A 873 13.75 53.05 -2.50
N ARG A 874 13.66 53.29 -1.18
CA ARG A 874 13.99 54.60 -0.60
C ARG A 874 15.47 54.95 -0.77
N GLN A 875 16.37 53.99 -0.58
CA GLN A 875 17.81 54.19 -0.76
C GLN A 875 18.14 54.52 -2.22
N ALA A 876 17.46 53.91 -3.19
CA ALA A 876 17.58 54.21 -4.61
C ALA A 876 16.88 55.52 -5.05
N GLY A 877 16.34 56.32 -4.12
CA GLY A 877 15.62 57.56 -4.43
C GLY A 877 14.27 57.34 -5.13
N ALA A 878 13.79 56.10 -5.20
CA ALA A 878 12.51 55.79 -5.81
C ALA A 878 11.35 56.05 -4.83
N PRO A 879 10.22 56.62 -5.30
CA PRO A 879 9.06 56.84 -4.44
C PRO A 879 8.50 55.49 -3.97
N VAL A 880 8.39 55.34 -2.65
CA VAL A 880 7.75 54.18 -2.01
C VAL A 880 6.33 54.54 -1.63
N GLN A 881 5.36 53.82 -2.20
CA GLN A 881 3.97 54.02 -1.85
C GLN A 881 3.71 53.56 -0.41
N GLN A 882 3.16 54.43 0.45
CA GLN A 882 2.48 53.99 1.65
C GLN A 882 1.18 53.30 1.19
N ARG A 883 1.17 51.96 1.14
CA ARG A 883 -0.06 51.17 0.96
C ARG A 883 -0.90 51.30 2.23
N ARG A 884 -1.66 52.39 2.33
CA ARG A 884 -2.76 52.54 3.30
C ARG A 884 -3.96 51.75 2.76
N ASN A 885 -4.79 51.18 3.65
CA ASN A 885 -5.99 50.42 3.29
C ASN A 885 -6.75 51.04 2.10
N GLY A 886 -7.08 50.25 1.06
CA GLY A 886 -7.85 50.67 -0.12
C GLY A 886 -7.11 50.67 -1.47
N THR A 887 -5.82 50.35 -1.51
CA THR A 887 -4.99 50.34 -2.75
C THR A 887 -5.45 49.37 -3.84
N ASP A 888 -6.15 48.29 -3.47
CA ASP A 888 -6.64 47.27 -4.41
C ASP A 888 -7.76 47.78 -5.31
N GLN A 889 -8.39 48.91 -4.95
CA GLN A 889 -9.41 49.57 -5.76
C GLN A 889 -8.82 50.27 -7.01
N VAL A 890 -7.49 50.46 -7.06
CA VAL A 890 -6.81 51.11 -8.20
C VAL A 890 -6.43 50.05 -9.26
N PRO A 891 -6.81 50.20 -10.54
CA PRO A 891 -6.42 49.30 -11.63
C PRO A 891 -4.90 49.11 -11.73
N ARG A 892 -4.47 47.88 -12.08
CA ARG A 892 -3.04 47.48 -12.12
C ARG A 892 -2.16 48.39 -12.99
N GLN A 893 -2.69 48.85 -14.13
CA GLN A 893 -1.99 49.77 -15.04
C GLN A 893 -1.72 51.12 -14.37
N LEU A 894 -2.71 51.69 -13.67
CA LEU A 894 -2.57 52.96 -12.94
C LEU A 894 -1.68 52.82 -11.69
N ARG A 895 -1.73 51.65 -11.02
CA ARG A 895 -0.77 51.33 -9.94
C ARG A 895 0.67 51.33 -10.43
N GLY A 896 0.93 50.76 -11.61
CA GLY A 896 2.26 50.77 -12.25
C GLY A 896 2.81 52.18 -12.51
N HIS A 897 1.93 53.17 -12.73
CA HIS A 897 2.27 54.58 -12.89
C HIS A 897 2.41 55.37 -11.58
N GLY A 898 2.26 54.71 -10.43
CA GLY A 898 2.39 55.35 -9.12
C GLY A 898 1.16 56.18 -8.69
N VAL A 899 -0.02 55.91 -9.26
CA VAL A 899 -1.29 56.55 -8.85
C VAL A 899 -1.71 56.06 -7.46
N THR A 900 -2.08 57.00 -6.58
CA THR A 900 -2.55 56.73 -5.20
C THR A 900 -4.07 56.55 -5.13
N VAL A 901 -4.61 55.96 -4.06
CA VAL A 901 -6.07 55.80 -3.84
C VAL A 901 -6.79 57.13 -3.99
N ARG A 902 -6.25 58.21 -3.41
CA ARG A 902 -6.88 59.53 -3.45
C ARG A 902 -6.82 60.19 -4.83
N GLU A 903 -5.73 59.96 -5.56
CA GLU A 903 -5.65 60.36 -6.96
C GLU A 903 -6.59 59.53 -7.83
N PHE A 904 -6.77 58.24 -7.52
CA PHE A 904 -7.70 57.37 -8.24
C PHE A 904 -9.16 57.78 -8.03
N GLU A 905 -9.57 58.16 -6.81
CA GLU A 905 -10.90 58.73 -6.56
C GLU A 905 -11.14 60.02 -7.37
N VAL A 906 -10.13 60.87 -7.52
CA VAL A 906 -10.19 62.05 -8.41
C VAL A 906 -10.25 61.61 -9.88
N PHE A 907 -9.45 60.62 -10.28
CA PHE A 907 -9.37 60.09 -11.63
C PHE A 907 -10.71 59.50 -12.11
N VAL A 908 -11.40 58.74 -11.26
CA VAL A 908 -12.74 58.18 -11.55
C VAL A 908 -13.74 59.30 -11.81
N LEU A 909 -13.72 60.38 -11.03
CA LEU A 909 -14.63 61.52 -11.21
C LEU A 909 -14.28 62.41 -12.42
N LEU A 910 -13.08 62.26 -13.01
CA LEU A 910 -12.74 62.94 -14.26
C LEU A 910 -13.45 62.31 -15.47
N ALA A 911 -13.84 61.04 -15.40
CA ALA A 911 -14.62 60.38 -16.47
C ALA A 911 -15.94 61.12 -16.76
N ASP A 912 -16.55 61.68 -15.70
CA ASP A 912 -17.79 62.48 -15.77
C ASP A 912 -17.54 63.95 -16.17
N ARG A 913 -16.32 64.30 -16.58
CA ARG A 913 -15.89 65.68 -16.94
C ARG A 913 -16.16 66.72 -15.84
N MET A 914 -16.18 66.31 -14.57
CA MET A 914 -16.44 67.21 -13.45
C MET A 914 -15.30 68.24 -13.31
N GLY A 915 -15.67 69.50 -13.01
CA GLY A 915 -14.71 70.56 -12.68
C GLY A 915 -14.12 70.42 -11.26
N ASN A 916 -12.96 71.04 -11.00
CA ASN A 916 -12.25 70.93 -9.71
C ASN A 916 -13.12 71.25 -8.49
N LYS A 917 -14.03 72.24 -8.60
CA LYS A 917 -14.95 72.62 -7.52
C LYS A 917 -15.95 71.49 -7.21
N ALA A 918 -16.50 70.85 -8.23
CA ALA A 918 -17.49 69.78 -8.07
C ALA A 918 -16.85 68.49 -7.53
N ILE A 919 -15.65 68.12 -8.02
CA ILE A 919 -14.87 67.01 -7.48
C ILE A 919 -14.50 67.27 -6.02
N GLY A 920 -14.07 68.50 -5.70
CA GLY A 920 -13.71 68.91 -4.34
C GLY A 920 -14.88 68.77 -3.36
N THR A 921 -16.07 69.19 -3.77
CA THR A 921 -17.30 69.01 -2.98
C THR A 921 -17.61 67.53 -2.76
N ARG A 922 -17.52 66.69 -3.81
CA ARG A 922 -17.89 65.27 -3.73
C ARG A 922 -16.92 64.44 -2.90
N LEU A 923 -15.64 64.78 -2.91
CA LEU A 923 -14.61 64.10 -2.14
C LEU A 923 -14.32 64.78 -0.78
N HIS A 924 -14.99 65.88 -0.45
CA HIS A 924 -14.71 66.68 0.76
C HIS A 924 -13.24 67.18 0.85
N ILE A 925 -12.69 67.68 -0.25
CA ILE A 925 -11.34 68.30 -0.33
C ILE A 925 -11.38 69.64 -1.05
N SER A 926 -10.37 70.48 -0.83
CA SER A 926 -10.31 71.80 -1.47
C SER A 926 -10.17 71.69 -2.99
N PRO A 927 -10.76 72.60 -3.79
CA PRO A 927 -10.58 72.62 -5.25
C PRO A 927 -9.11 72.71 -5.68
N ARG A 928 -8.27 73.37 -4.86
CA ARG A 928 -6.82 73.48 -5.07
C ARG A 928 -6.08 72.15 -4.84
N THR A 929 -6.61 71.30 -3.96
CA THR A 929 -6.11 69.93 -3.75
C THR A 929 -6.45 69.05 -4.95
N VAL A 930 -7.67 69.17 -5.49
CA VAL A 930 -8.06 68.47 -6.73
C VAL A 930 -7.17 68.89 -7.90
N GLU A 931 -6.90 70.18 -8.06
CA GLU A 931 -6.02 70.70 -9.10
C GLU A 931 -4.62 70.07 -9.05
N LYS A 932 -4.03 69.97 -7.84
CA LYS A 932 -2.75 69.28 -7.64
C LYS A 932 -2.82 67.79 -7.99
N HIS A 933 -3.90 67.10 -7.64
CA HIS A 933 -4.08 65.69 -7.99
C HIS A 933 -4.22 65.50 -9.50
N VAL A 934 -4.97 66.37 -10.18
CA VAL A 934 -5.12 66.33 -11.66
C VAL A 934 -3.77 66.57 -12.33
N ALA A 935 -2.99 67.56 -11.89
CA ALA A 935 -1.65 67.82 -12.41
C ALA A 935 -0.70 66.62 -12.18
N SER A 936 -0.78 65.97 -11.01
CA SER A 936 0.01 64.78 -10.72
C SER A 936 -0.41 63.58 -11.56
N LEU A 937 -1.72 63.39 -11.80
CA LEU A 937 -2.26 62.34 -12.66
C LEU A 937 -1.81 62.53 -14.12
N ILE A 938 -1.86 63.76 -14.64
CA ILE A 938 -1.34 64.12 -15.98
C ILE A 938 0.12 63.68 -16.10
N ALA A 939 0.96 64.06 -15.13
CA ALA A 939 2.38 63.72 -15.11
C ALA A 939 2.64 62.20 -15.01
N LYS A 940 1.89 61.49 -14.16
CA LYS A 940 2.07 60.05 -13.92
C LYS A 940 1.60 59.17 -15.08
N THR A 941 0.51 59.57 -15.74
CA THR A 941 -0.11 58.82 -16.84
C THR A 941 0.39 59.24 -18.22
N GLY A 942 1.22 60.28 -18.30
CA GLY A 942 1.77 60.78 -19.57
C GLY A 942 0.76 61.45 -20.49
N GLN A 943 -0.38 61.89 -19.96
CA GLN A 943 -1.43 62.54 -20.75
C GLN A 943 -1.07 64.01 -21.03
N PRO A 944 -1.39 64.56 -22.21
CA PRO A 944 -0.97 65.91 -22.59
C PRO A 944 -1.73 67.02 -21.87
N ASP A 945 -3.00 66.79 -21.51
CA ASP A 945 -3.85 67.76 -20.82
C ASP A 945 -4.98 67.08 -20.01
N ARG A 946 -5.82 67.89 -19.36
CA ARG A 946 -6.96 67.42 -18.57
C ARG A 946 -8.02 66.72 -19.44
N GLU A 947 -8.21 67.17 -20.67
CA GLU A 947 -9.25 66.63 -21.55
C GLU A 947 -8.88 65.21 -22.00
N ALA A 948 -7.61 65.01 -22.37
CA ALA A 948 -7.01 63.71 -22.64
C ALA A 948 -7.03 62.80 -21.40
N LEU A 949 -6.71 63.34 -20.21
CA LEU A 949 -6.80 62.57 -18.95
C LEU A 949 -8.24 62.13 -18.64
N SER A 950 -9.23 62.99 -18.91
CA SER A 950 -10.66 62.68 -18.70
C SER A 950 -11.16 61.63 -19.68
N ALA A 951 -10.72 61.70 -20.94
CA ALA A 951 -10.98 60.66 -21.95
C ALA A 951 -10.31 59.33 -21.59
N TYR A 952 -9.08 59.37 -21.07
CA TYR A 952 -8.36 58.19 -20.58
C TYR A 952 -9.07 57.55 -19.37
N ALA A 953 -9.56 58.36 -18.43
CA ALA A 953 -10.38 57.88 -17.31
C ALA A 953 -11.70 57.24 -17.77
N ALA A 954 -12.39 57.85 -18.73
CA ALA A 954 -13.62 57.31 -19.30
C ALA A 954 -13.40 56.01 -20.10
N ALA A 955 -12.23 55.85 -20.73
CA ALA A 955 -11.85 54.63 -21.44
C ALA A 955 -11.48 53.48 -20.49
N LEU A 956 -10.88 53.77 -19.33
CA LEU A 956 -10.53 52.77 -18.31
C LEU A 956 -11.72 52.35 -17.43
N GLY A 957 -12.81 53.13 -17.41
CA GLY A 957 -14.02 52.88 -16.63
C GLY A 957 -15.15 52.17 -17.38
N ARG A 958 -14.90 51.65 -18.59
CA ARG A 958 -15.83 50.82 -19.37
C ARG A 958 -15.47 49.35 -19.31
#